data_AF-A0A9P6LL26-F1
#
_entry.id   AF-A0A9P6LL26-F1
#
_cell.length_a   1.000
_cell.length_b   1.000
_cell.length_c   1.000
_cell.angle_alpha   90.00
_cell.angle_beta   90.00
_cell.angle_gamma   90.00
#
_symmetry.space_group_name_H-M   'P 1'
#
loop_
_entity.id
_entity.type
_entity.pdbx_description
1 polymer ?
#
loop_
_entity_poly.entity_id
_entity_poly.type
_entity_poly.pdbx_seq_one_letter_code
_entity_poly.pdbx_strand_id
1 'polypeptide(L)'
;MAPSATRPLSKAGSWYKGDPDALDAELDKFLAAVPDQIDENGLPIPGARVIIAPHAGYSYSGPTAAWAYKALDLSQAKRVFLLGPSHTFYLRGCAITSFEKYATPFGDLTVDQKIANHIRDELDIPELPVKNDVAEHCLELHLPFLFKRIQQTFDSPDKYPTVIPMLIGDNNKAEEKEVGKWLAPYLKDPENAFVVSSDFCHWGSHFDYTVYAPDGTLSSLQRLRQYSGVPDGPQIHETIKMVDDMAIEAIKTGRHSDFYDNLKQTKNTVCGRHPIGVTMAALEELGEGHPVFKFVQYQRSSMVTDPSDSSVSYVSAYAVYGYVSLSGADGAHDDEYDLGRGRLTDSTNDRYGGRQNPFDQRDDSPAGGYGAPPRPPQQGFGSGPSPYGGSRYNNGPAMGRDQYGTNVEMESLAQNAGGFGQSSDPNAILNECRSIDQGVDQIEANLNQLRMLQERTLTDADTSASSSTARQLDALSSETMTMYRSLTERVRQVKSTPEGQTPKNSPQVGRVDRRLKGAIQQYQQVESQFRKRTQDQMARQYRIVRPDADEQEVRAAVEDAGAGAQIFQQAVMQSGRQAQANSVLSAVQDRQAALEKIEQQILELAQLFQDMDVLVVQQEAAVTQIEQKGEEVVENLDKGNQEIGVAVETARKTRKKKWWCLGICVLIVAIIAAVVAIYFAVIKPGQAAAPAAGKRDLSLEAIHNSVPIDIGTVHPQILKTSRIMRRIVQPGATWDPNAVQDSAVVARVGGKWDMPAVRN
;
A
#
# COMPACT_ATOMS: atom_id res chain seq x y z
N MET A 1 -29.74 4.52 10.01
CA MET A 1 -29.55 5.74 10.82
C MET A 1 -28.77 6.73 9.97
N ALA A 2 -28.81 8.04 10.26
CA ALA A 2 -27.74 8.93 9.80
C ALA A 2 -26.40 8.48 10.41
N PRO A 3 -25.25 8.68 9.76
CA PRO A 3 -23.96 8.42 10.39
C PRO A 3 -23.78 9.29 11.63
N SER A 4 -22.97 8.81 12.58
CA SER A 4 -22.50 9.64 13.69
C SER A 4 -21.70 10.81 13.15
N ALA A 5 -21.84 12.01 13.73
CA ALA A 5 -20.98 13.15 13.38
C ALA A 5 -19.51 12.92 13.78
N THR A 6 -19.27 12.18 14.86
CA THR A 6 -17.93 11.77 15.31
C THR A 6 -17.62 10.35 14.86
N ARG A 7 -16.44 10.16 14.23
CA ARG A 7 -15.85 8.85 13.93
C ARG A 7 -15.46 8.14 15.24
N PRO A 8 -15.97 6.93 15.52
CA PRO A 8 -15.66 6.22 16.76
C PRO A 8 -14.21 5.74 16.84
N LEU A 9 -13.76 5.48 18.07
CA LEU A 9 -12.58 4.69 18.37
C LEU A 9 -12.83 3.22 17.97
N SER A 10 -11.93 2.64 17.20
CA SER A 10 -12.07 1.30 16.61
C SER A 10 -10.83 0.42 16.76
N LYS A 11 -9.68 1.02 17.12
CA LYS A 11 -8.37 0.38 17.34
C LYS A 11 -7.90 0.50 18.80
N ALA A 12 -8.55 1.36 19.58
CA ALA A 12 -8.40 1.44 21.03
C ALA A 12 -8.64 0.07 21.71
N GLY A 13 -7.81 -0.28 22.69
CA GLY A 13 -7.85 -1.56 23.39
C GLY A 13 -7.22 -2.74 22.64
N SER A 14 -6.68 -2.53 21.43
CA SER A 14 -6.04 -3.60 20.63
C SER A 14 -4.74 -3.17 19.93
N TRP A 15 -4.72 -2.01 19.28
CA TRP A 15 -3.52 -1.45 18.65
C TRP A 15 -2.76 -0.48 19.57
N TYR A 16 -3.49 0.16 20.48
CA TYR A 16 -3.01 1.00 21.56
C TYR A 16 -3.98 0.86 22.75
N LYS A 17 -3.56 1.28 23.95
CA LYS A 17 -4.38 1.14 25.16
C LYS A 17 -5.73 1.88 25.04
N GLY A 18 -6.81 1.21 25.45
CA GLY A 18 -8.16 1.79 25.44
C GLY A 18 -8.48 2.65 26.67
N ASP A 19 -7.72 2.48 27.75
CA ASP A 19 -7.79 3.32 28.94
C ASP A 19 -7.00 4.62 28.71
N PRO A 20 -7.60 5.83 28.91
CA PRO A 20 -6.93 7.09 28.65
C PRO A 20 -5.67 7.31 29.50
N ASP A 21 -5.74 7.11 30.81
CA ASP A 21 -4.62 7.40 31.72
C ASP A 21 -3.41 6.49 31.45
N ALA A 22 -3.65 5.20 31.21
CA ALA A 22 -2.61 4.25 30.87
C ALA A 22 -2.01 4.46 29.47
N LEU A 23 -2.77 5.07 28.55
CA LEU A 23 -2.29 5.51 27.23
C LEU A 23 -1.48 6.80 27.33
N ASP A 24 -1.93 7.77 28.13
CA ASP A 24 -1.27 9.06 28.31
C ASP A 24 0.15 8.89 28.87
N ALA A 25 0.28 8.08 29.92
CA ALA A 25 1.56 7.72 30.52
C ALA A 25 2.46 6.88 29.59
N GLU A 26 1.88 6.17 28.61
CA GLU A 26 2.63 5.43 27.59
C GLU A 26 3.19 6.36 26.52
N LEU A 27 2.38 7.32 26.06
CA LEU A 27 2.83 8.37 25.15
C LEU A 27 3.90 9.26 25.80
N ASP A 28 3.75 9.66 27.07
CA ASP A 28 4.80 10.40 27.78
C ASP A 28 6.08 9.57 27.93
N LYS A 29 5.99 8.27 28.21
CA LYS A 29 7.17 7.39 28.23
C LYS A 29 7.88 7.36 26.87
N PHE A 30 7.15 7.31 25.76
CA PHE A 30 7.77 7.33 24.44
C PHE A 30 8.35 8.71 24.08
N LEU A 31 7.62 9.80 24.36
CA LEU A 31 8.07 11.17 24.11
C LEU A 31 9.30 11.53 24.97
N ALA A 32 9.33 11.15 26.25
CA ALA A 32 10.46 11.39 27.14
C ALA A 32 11.70 10.50 26.85
N ALA A 33 11.54 9.46 26.02
CA ALA A 33 12.67 8.66 25.53
C ALA A 33 13.36 9.26 24.30
N VAL A 34 12.79 10.30 23.69
CA VAL A 34 13.44 11.11 22.65
C VAL A 34 14.30 12.18 23.33
N PRO A 35 15.62 12.29 23.01
CA PRO A 35 16.47 13.36 23.54
C PRO A 35 15.87 14.74 23.28
N ASP A 36 16.19 15.74 24.11
CA ASP A 36 15.63 17.10 23.94
C ASP A 36 16.24 17.91 22.79
N GLN A 37 17.21 17.33 22.08
CA GLN A 37 17.81 17.85 20.85
C GLN A 37 17.98 16.75 19.80
N ILE A 38 17.82 17.10 18.53
CA ILE A 38 18.15 16.25 17.36
C ILE A 38 19.01 17.09 16.42
N ASP A 39 20.14 16.55 15.96
CA ASP A 39 21.11 17.24 15.10
C ASP A 39 21.50 18.64 15.66
N GLU A 40 21.80 18.71 16.96
CA GLU A 40 22.10 19.94 17.74
C GLU A 40 20.94 20.97 17.86
N ASN A 41 19.80 20.72 17.20
CA ASN A 41 18.62 21.59 17.25
C ASN A 41 17.70 21.18 18.41
N GLY A 42 17.18 22.17 19.15
CA GLY A 42 16.16 21.95 20.19
C GLY A 42 14.81 21.50 19.63
N LEU A 43 13.99 20.87 20.47
CA LEU A 43 12.70 20.30 20.08
C LEU A 43 11.50 21.09 20.64
N PRO A 44 10.42 21.32 19.86
CA PRO A 44 10.25 20.92 18.46
C PRO A 44 11.18 21.68 17.51
N ILE A 45 11.51 21.05 16.37
CA ILE A 45 12.43 21.64 15.38
C ILE A 45 11.71 22.83 14.71
N PRO A 46 12.21 24.08 14.80
CA PRO A 46 11.51 25.24 14.30
C PRO A 46 11.14 25.11 12.80
N GLY A 47 9.84 25.27 12.49
CA GLY A 47 9.32 25.14 11.12
C GLY A 47 9.24 23.72 10.56
N ALA A 48 9.51 22.67 11.35
CA ALA A 48 9.31 21.27 10.97
C ALA A 48 7.81 20.91 10.97
N ARG A 49 7.10 21.36 9.93
CA ARG A 49 5.64 21.23 9.80
C ARG A 49 5.17 19.99 9.04
N VAL A 50 6.09 19.22 8.45
CA VAL A 50 5.79 17.97 7.74
C VAL A 50 6.55 16.82 8.41
N ILE A 51 5.88 15.72 8.75
CA ILE A 51 6.51 14.52 9.30
C ILE A 51 6.09 13.25 8.57
N ILE A 52 6.99 12.26 8.56
CA ILE A 52 6.65 10.85 8.29
C ILE A 52 6.70 10.10 9.61
N ALA A 53 5.66 9.32 9.92
CA ALA A 53 5.54 8.54 11.15
C ALA A 53 4.86 7.17 10.88
N PRO A 54 5.21 6.12 11.65
CA PRO A 54 4.69 4.76 11.48
C PRO A 54 3.26 4.61 12.05
N HIS A 55 2.57 3.54 11.69
CA HIS A 55 1.17 3.28 12.08
C HIS A 55 0.84 1.84 12.48
N ALA A 56 1.81 0.95 12.64
CA ALA A 56 1.59 -0.28 13.41
C ALA A 56 1.18 0.00 14.87
N GLY A 57 0.81 -1.04 15.62
CA GLY A 57 0.42 -0.90 17.04
C GLY A 57 1.54 -0.34 17.92
N TYR A 58 1.16 0.48 18.92
CA TYR A 58 2.07 1.30 19.73
C TYR A 58 3.15 0.51 20.49
N SER A 59 2.86 -0.75 20.86
CA SER A 59 3.83 -1.67 21.46
C SER A 59 5.07 -1.93 20.59
N TYR A 60 4.99 -1.67 19.28
CA TYR A 60 6.08 -1.83 18.31
C TYR A 60 6.56 -0.49 17.76
N SER A 61 5.64 0.34 17.25
CA SER A 61 5.94 1.56 16.48
C SER A 61 6.01 2.84 17.32
N GLY A 62 5.34 2.87 18.48
CA GLY A 62 5.20 4.05 19.34
C GLY A 62 6.53 4.69 19.74
N PRO A 63 7.56 3.92 20.16
CA PRO A 63 8.90 4.45 20.42
C PRO A 63 9.57 5.11 19.20
N THR A 64 9.24 4.69 17.97
CA THR A 64 9.71 5.35 16.75
C THR A 64 8.89 6.60 16.45
N ALA A 65 7.55 6.49 16.43
CA ALA A 65 6.64 7.59 16.14
C ALA A 65 6.89 8.84 17.01
N ALA A 66 7.23 8.62 18.28
CA ALA A 66 7.57 9.70 19.21
C ALA A 66 8.66 10.65 18.69
N TRP A 67 9.65 10.18 17.92
CA TRP A 67 10.70 11.03 17.34
C TRP A 67 10.13 12.03 16.32
N ALA A 68 9.19 11.60 15.47
CA ALA A 68 8.53 12.49 14.52
C ALA A 68 7.67 13.51 15.25
N TYR A 69 6.87 13.06 16.24
CA TYR A 69 5.99 13.93 17.01
C TYR A 69 6.72 14.90 17.95
N LYS A 70 7.90 14.56 18.46
CA LYS A 70 8.80 15.48 19.17
C LYS A 70 9.44 16.50 18.22
N ALA A 71 9.78 16.12 16.99
CA ALA A 71 10.30 17.05 15.99
C ALA A 71 9.24 18.03 15.46
N LEU A 72 7.98 17.58 15.32
CA LEU A 72 6.85 18.35 14.78
C LEU A 72 6.61 19.68 15.54
N ASP A 73 6.74 20.78 14.81
CA ASP A 73 6.38 22.13 15.25
C ASP A 73 4.91 22.43 14.91
N LEU A 74 4.10 22.57 15.97
CA LEU A 74 2.68 22.93 15.90
C LEU A 74 2.42 24.38 16.31
N SER A 75 3.44 25.19 16.62
CA SER A 75 3.28 26.49 17.29
C SER A 75 2.44 27.53 16.51
N GLN A 76 2.38 27.41 15.18
CA GLN A 76 1.54 28.23 14.30
C GLN A 76 0.35 27.46 13.70
N ALA A 77 0.21 26.16 13.99
CA ALA A 77 -0.74 25.30 13.29
C ALA A 77 -2.19 25.62 13.68
N LYS A 78 -3.02 25.93 12.67
CA LYS A 78 -4.50 25.98 12.76
C LYS A 78 -5.16 24.79 12.09
N ARG A 79 -4.43 24.07 11.22
CA ARG A 79 -4.89 22.91 10.47
C ARG A 79 -3.81 21.82 10.43
N VAL A 80 -4.19 20.55 10.53
CA VAL A 80 -3.28 19.40 10.41
C VAL A 80 -3.83 18.38 9.41
N PHE A 81 -3.16 18.24 8.27
CA PHE A 81 -3.46 17.24 7.26
C PHE A 81 -2.94 15.86 7.72
N LEU A 82 -3.79 14.84 7.65
CA LEU A 82 -3.42 13.45 7.95
C LEU A 82 -3.52 12.64 6.66
N LEU A 83 -2.37 12.25 6.10
CA LEU A 83 -2.27 11.56 4.82
C LEU A 83 -1.86 10.10 5.06
N GLY A 84 -2.69 9.13 4.69
CA GLY A 84 -2.43 7.72 4.97
C GLY A 84 -2.92 6.74 3.89
N PRO A 85 -2.33 5.54 3.80
CA PRO A 85 -2.68 4.57 2.78
C PRO A 85 -3.98 3.81 3.13
N SER A 86 -4.70 3.34 2.12
CA SER A 86 -5.83 2.42 2.34
C SER A 86 -5.35 0.96 2.40
N HIS A 87 -5.68 0.26 3.49
CA HIS A 87 -5.42 -1.18 3.67
C HIS A 87 -6.69 -2.01 3.63
N THR A 88 -7.78 -1.45 4.15
CA THR A 88 -9.03 -2.17 4.41
C THR A 88 -9.93 -2.33 3.20
N PHE A 89 -9.64 -1.64 2.11
CA PHE A 89 -10.31 -1.78 0.81
C PHE A 89 -9.44 -1.23 -0.32
N TYR A 90 -9.74 -1.61 -1.57
CA TYR A 90 -9.14 -0.98 -2.74
C TYR A 90 -9.73 0.43 -2.95
N LEU A 91 -8.89 1.43 -2.75
CA LEU A 91 -9.11 2.82 -3.14
C LEU A 91 -8.18 3.13 -4.32
N ARG A 92 -8.71 3.76 -5.38
CA ARG A 92 -7.90 4.42 -6.42
C ARG A 92 -8.00 5.93 -6.22
N GLY A 93 -6.93 6.67 -6.49
CA GLY A 93 -6.91 8.11 -6.29
C GLY A 93 -6.83 8.46 -4.80
N CYS A 94 -7.62 9.42 -4.35
CA CYS A 94 -7.75 9.77 -2.93
C CYS A 94 -9.22 9.66 -2.47
N ALA A 95 -9.45 9.67 -1.17
CA ALA A 95 -10.78 9.84 -0.57
C ALA A 95 -10.67 10.62 0.74
N ILE A 96 -11.66 11.46 1.03
CA ILE A 96 -11.69 12.30 2.22
C ILE A 96 -12.88 11.95 3.12
N THR A 97 -12.69 12.05 4.45
CA THR A 97 -13.73 11.70 5.42
C THR A 97 -15.03 12.49 5.24
N SER A 98 -16.15 11.84 5.61
CA SER A 98 -17.49 12.44 5.74
C SER A 98 -17.86 12.76 7.21
N PHE A 99 -16.96 12.50 8.17
CA PHE A 99 -17.18 12.80 9.58
C PHE A 99 -16.85 14.27 9.92
N GLU A 100 -17.61 14.86 10.84
CA GLU A 100 -17.35 16.19 11.41
C GLU A 100 -16.19 16.18 12.41
N LYS A 101 -15.97 15.03 13.07
CA LYS A 101 -14.97 14.86 14.14
C LYS A 101 -14.36 13.47 14.14
N TYR A 102 -13.14 13.35 14.66
CA TYR A 102 -12.47 12.08 14.93
C TYR A 102 -12.27 11.94 16.44
N ALA A 103 -12.82 10.89 17.06
CA ALA A 103 -12.63 10.64 18.49
C ALA A 103 -11.18 10.24 18.79
N THR A 104 -10.66 10.70 19.93
CA THR A 104 -9.46 10.17 20.58
C THR A 104 -9.80 9.78 22.02
N PRO A 105 -9.02 8.93 22.71
CA PRO A 105 -9.24 8.63 24.14
C PRO A 105 -9.19 9.86 25.05
N PHE A 106 -8.63 10.98 24.58
CA PHE A 106 -8.49 12.24 25.31
C PHE A 106 -9.56 13.29 24.94
N GLY A 107 -10.37 13.04 23.90
CA GLY A 107 -11.37 13.98 23.36
C GLY A 107 -11.42 13.98 21.83
N ASP A 108 -12.40 14.67 21.24
CA ASP A 108 -12.59 14.74 19.78
C ASP A 108 -11.65 15.77 19.12
N LEU A 109 -11.03 15.39 18.00
CA LEU A 109 -10.44 16.33 17.02
C LEU A 109 -11.52 16.75 16.02
N THR A 110 -11.64 18.04 15.73
CA THR A 110 -12.64 18.56 14.77
C THR A 110 -12.08 18.59 13.36
N VAL A 111 -12.82 18.09 12.38
CA VAL A 111 -12.42 18.06 10.96
C VAL A 111 -12.76 19.39 10.28
N ASP A 112 -11.84 19.96 9.50
CA ASP A 112 -12.13 21.16 8.68
C ASP A 112 -13.05 20.80 7.52
N GLN A 113 -14.36 20.89 7.75
CA GLN A 113 -15.40 20.63 6.75
C GLN A 113 -15.31 21.55 5.51
N LYS A 114 -14.74 22.76 5.64
CA LYS A 114 -14.63 23.69 4.51
C LYS A 114 -13.54 23.20 3.56
N ILE A 115 -12.37 22.85 4.09
CA ILE A 115 -11.28 22.28 3.29
C ILE A 115 -11.63 20.86 2.81
N ALA A 116 -12.31 20.04 3.63
CA ALA A 116 -12.72 18.70 3.22
C ALA A 116 -13.70 18.71 2.03
N ASN A 117 -14.65 19.65 2.01
CA ASN A 117 -15.54 19.84 0.87
C ASN A 117 -14.79 20.45 -0.34
N HIS A 118 -13.91 21.43 -0.12
CA HIS A 118 -13.11 22.04 -1.20
C HIS A 118 -12.19 21.04 -1.92
N ILE A 119 -11.55 20.15 -1.16
CA ILE A 119 -10.78 19.00 -1.69
C ILE A 119 -11.64 18.14 -2.59
N ARG A 120 -12.85 17.80 -2.13
CA ARG A 120 -13.79 16.91 -2.82
C ARG A 120 -14.22 17.52 -4.16
N ASP A 121 -14.60 18.80 -4.13
CA ASP A 121 -15.13 19.53 -5.28
C ASP A 121 -14.05 19.89 -6.32
N GLU A 122 -12.80 20.19 -5.90
CA GLU A 122 -11.72 20.59 -6.81
C GLU A 122 -10.96 19.39 -7.41
N LEU A 123 -10.81 18.29 -6.67
CA LEU A 123 -10.11 17.08 -7.15
C LEU A 123 -11.04 15.97 -7.69
N ASP A 124 -12.36 16.16 -7.66
CA ASP A 124 -13.37 15.15 -8.04
C ASP A 124 -13.19 13.80 -7.30
N ILE A 125 -12.78 13.87 -6.02
CA ILE A 125 -12.53 12.67 -5.20
C ILE A 125 -13.76 12.25 -4.40
N PRO A 126 -14.00 10.94 -4.19
CA PRO A 126 -15.14 10.46 -3.42
C PRO A 126 -15.05 10.79 -1.93
N GLU A 127 -16.22 10.87 -1.29
CA GLU A 127 -16.33 10.69 0.16
C GLU A 127 -15.89 9.28 0.55
N LEU A 128 -15.07 9.19 1.59
CA LEU A 128 -14.64 7.93 2.18
C LEU A 128 -15.84 7.24 2.85
N PRO A 129 -16.23 6.01 2.44
CA PRO A 129 -17.39 5.36 3.00
C PRO A 129 -17.23 5.10 4.50
N VAL A 130 -18.23 5.49 5.29
CA VAL A 130 -18.22 5.47 6.77
C VAL A 130 -17.73 4.14 7.38
N LYS A 131 -18.13 2.99 6.82
CA LYS A 131 -17.66 1.67 7.28
C LYS A 131 -16.16 1.50 7.07
N ASN A 132 -15.63 1.99 5.96
CA ASN A 132 -14.25 1.85 5.54
C ASN A 132 -13.34 2.82 6.30
N ASP A 133 -13.80 4.05 6.55
CA ASP A 133 -13.13 5.02 7.43
C ASP A 133 -12.91 4.43 8.84
N VAL A 134 -13.96 3.85 9.43
CA VAL A 134 -13.91 3.18 10.75
C VAL A 134 -13.14 1.86 10.71
N ALA A 135 -13.15 1.13 9.57
CA ALA A 135 -12.33 -0.06 9.42
C ALA A 135 -10.83 0.29 9.39
N GLU A 136 -10.44 1.39 8.75
CA GLU A 136 -9.05 1.76 8.56
C GLU A 136 -8.34 2.15 9.88
N HIS A 137 -7.02 1.97 9.92
CA HIS A 137 -6.18 2.18 11.10
C HIS A 137 -5.12 3.26 10.91
N CYS A 138 -4.63 3.47 9.70
CA CYS A 138 -3.44 4.28 9.43
C CYS A 138 -3.56 5.76 9.86
N LEU A 139 -4.78 6.32 9.91
CA LEU A 139 -5.05 7.67 10.41
C LEU A 139 -5.40 7.66 11.90
N GLU A 140 -6.08 6.61 12.40
CA GLU A 140 -6.48 6.49 13.81
C GLU A 140 -5.26 6.38 14.75
N LEU A 141 -4.22 5.68 14.29
CA LEU A 141 -2.96 5.51 15.04
C LEU A 141 -2.13 6.80 15.15
N HIS A 142 -2.50 7.89 14.45
CA HIS A 142 -1.87 9.21 14.63
C HIS A 142 -2.60 10.11 15.61
N LEU A 143 -3.90 9.87 15.87
CA LEU A 143 -4.73 10.81 16.63
C LEU A 143 -4.29 10.96 18.10
N PRO A 144 -3.95 9.89 18.86
CA PRO A 144 -3.54 10.06 20.26
C PRO A 144 -2.21 10.83 20.41
N PHE A 145 -1.21 10.54 19.56
CA PHE A 145 0.04 11.29 19.54
C PHE A 145 -0.19 12.76 19.17
N LEU A 146 -0.98 13.03 18.13
CA LEU A 146 -1.30 14.38 17.70
C LEU A 146 -2.07 15.15 18.78
N PHE A 147 -3.10 14.56 19.38
CA PHE A 147 -3.89 15.20 20.44
C PHE A 147 -3.02 15.56 21.65
N LYS A 148 -2.13 14.67 22.10
CA LYS A 148 -1.22 14.97 23.21
C LYS A 148 -0.19 16.06 22.86
N ARG A 149 0.31 16.11 21.62
CA ARG A 149 1.19 17.21 21.15
C ARG A 149 0.43 18.53 21.01
N ILE A 150 -0.85 18.50 20.62
CA ILE A 150 -1.74 19.68 20.64
C ILE A 150 -1.95 20.17 22.07
N GLN A 151 -2.30 19.30 23.02
CA GLN A 151 -2.43 19.65 24.45
C GLN A 151 -1.15 20.25 25.03
N GLN A 152 0.02 19.78 24.60
CA GLN A 152 1.33 20.31 25.00
C GLN A 152 1.73 21.63 24.32
N THR A 153 0.98 22.09 23.30
CA THR A 153 1.31 23.29 22.51
C THR A 153 0.29 24.43 22.68
N PHE A 154 -0.98 24.12 22.96
CA PHE A 154 -2.07 25.10 23.02
C PHE A 154 -2.77 25.11 24.38
N ASP A 155 -2.88 26.29 25.00
CA ASP A 155 -3.38 26.44 26.38
C ASP A 155 -4.84 25.98 26.58
N SER A 156 -5.65 25.92 25.51
CA SER A 156 -7.09 25.70 25.60
C SER A 156 -7.69 25.07 24.33
N PRO A 157 -8.72 24.20 24.45
CA PRO A 157 -9.30 23.47 23.31
C PRO A 157 -9.90 24.31 22.19
N ASP A 158 -10.29 25.56 22.45
CA ASP A 158 -10.79 26.51 21.45
C ASP A 158 -9.69 26.99 20.48
N LYS A 159 -8.41 26.81 20.84
CA LYS A 159 -7.25 27.09 19.98
C LYS A 159 -6.75 25.89 19.19
N TYR A 160 -7.29 24.68 19.43
CA TYR A 160 -6.75 23.46 18.83
C TYR A 160 -6.93 23.47 17.31
N PRO A 161 -5.92 23.03 16.54
CA PRO A 161 -6.03 22.97 15.10
C PRO A 161 -7.07 21.93 14.66
N THR A 162 -7.76 22.24 13.56
CA THR A 162 -8.65 21.30 12.89
C THR A 162 -7.86 20.26 12.09
N VAL A 163 -8.38 19.05 11.96
CA VAL A 163 -7.74 17.99 11.16
C VAL A 163 -8.34 17.88 9.76
N ILE A 164 -7.54 17.41 8.79
CA ILE A 164 -8.00 17.07 7.44
C ILE A 164 -7.57 15.62 7.15
N PRO A 165 -8.41 14.62 7.50
CA PRO A 165 -8.11 13.20 7.29
C PRO A 165 -8.37 12.76 5.84
N MET A 166 -7.32 12.40 5.12
CA MET A 166 -7.38 11.98 3.71
C MET A 166 -6.65 10.64 3.50
N LEU A 167 -7.36 9.67 2.91
CA LEU A 167 -6.75 8.42 2.45
C LEU A 167 -6.25 8.59 1.02
N ILE A 168 -5.01 8.13 0.80
CA ILE A 168 -4.34 8.08 -0.50
C ILE A 168 -4.29 6.61 -0.92
N GLY A 169 -5.02 6.27 -1.97
CA GLY A 169 -5.11 4.91 -2.51
C GLY A 169 -4.00 4.59 -3.51
N ASP A 170 -4.31 3.65 -4.38
CA ASP A 170 -3.53 3.31 -5.57
C ASP A 170 -3.50 4.51 -6.55
N ASN A 171 -2.30 5.04 -6.79
CA ASN A 171 -2.03 6.20 -7.66
C ASN A 171 -0.80 5.92 -8.52
N ASN A 172 -0.83 6.38 -9.78
CA ASN A 172 0.34 6.35 -10.66
C ASN A 172 1.17 7.66 -10.58
N LYS A 173 2.39 7.65 -11.13
CA LYS A 173 3.36 8.76 -11.07
C LYS A 173 2.84 10.12 -11.55
N ALA A 174 1.78 10.17 -12.37
CA ALA A 174 1.12 11.40 -12.78
C ALA A 174 0.00 11.81 -11.79
N GLU A 175 -0.86 10.87 -11.36
CA GLU A 175 -1.91 11.12 -10.36
C GLU A 175 -1.31 11.64 -9.04
N GLU A 176 -0.19 11.06 -8.58
CA GLU A 176 0.53 11.53 -7.39
C GLU A 176 1.04 12.98 -7.53
N LYS A 177 1.40 13.39 -8.76
CA LYS A 177 1.84 14.76 -9.05
C LYS A 177 0.69 15.76 -9.16
N GLU A 178 -0.46 15.32 -9.65
CA GLU A 178 -1.67 16.15 -9.73
C GLU A 178 -2.21 16.44 -8.32
N VAL A 179 -2.31 15.42 -7.45
CA VAL A 179 -2.67 15.61 -6.04
C VAL A 179 -1.58 16.39 -5.28
N GLY A 180 -0.31 16.10 -5.53
CA GLY A 180 0.80 16.82 -4.90
C GLY A 180 0.78 18.32 -5.21
N LYS A 181 0.59 18.68 -6.48
CA LYS A 181 0.43 20.07 -6.93
C LYS A 181 -0.71 20.79 -6.22
N TRP A 182 -1.83 20.10 -5.96
CA TRP A 182 -2.96 20.66 -5.22
C TRP A 182 -2.64 20.89 -3.73
N LEU A 183 -1.82 20.03 -3.10
CA LEU A 183 -1.40 20.19 -1.71
C LEU A 183 -0.31 21.28 -1.52
N ALA A 184 0.44 21.64 -2.56
CA ALA A 184 1.56 22.58 -2.46
C ALA A 184 1.18 23.97 -1.88
N PRO A 185 0.06 24.63 -2.27
CA PRO A 185 -0.41 25.84 -1.58
C PRO A 185 -0.63 25.66 -0.07
N TYR A 186 -1.11 24.50 0.36
CA TYR A 186 -1.35 24.19 1.77
C TYR A 186 -0.06 23.87 2.53
N LEU A 187 0.95 23.26 1.89
CA LEU A 187 2.31 23.15 2.47
C LEU A 187 2.97 24.52 2.65
N LYS A 188 2.77 25.43 1.69
CA LYS A 188 3.36 26.78 1.70
C LYS A 188 2.81 27.67 2.81
N ASP A 189 1.52 27.54 3.12
CA ASP A 189 0.87 28.25 4.23
C ASP A 189 1.47 27.78 5.58
N PRO A 190 2.06 28.69 6.40
CA PRO A 190 2.71 28.33 7.67
C PRO A 190 1.73 27.88 8.76
N GLU A 191 0.43 28.15 8.59
CA GLU A 191 -0.60 27.79 9.57
C GLU A 191 -1.08 26.33 9.44
N ASN A 192 -0.37 25.53 8.63
CA ASN A 192 -0.68 24.13 8.34
C ASN A 192 0.46 23.20 8.79
N ALA A 193 0.11 22.01 9.28
CA ALA A 193 1.03 20.90 9.49
C ALA A 193 0.54 19.64 8.76
N PHE A 194 1.42 18.68 8.54
CA PHE A 194 1.20 17.48 7.73
C PHE A 194 1.79 16.25 8.42
N VAL A 195 0.96 15.24 8.67
CA VAL A 195 1.37 13.91 9.15
C VAL A 195 1.20 12.91 8.02
N VAL A 196 2.32 12.37 7.54
CA VAL A 196 2.38 11.34 6.50
C VAL A 196 2.54 9.97 7.17
N SER A 197 1.55 9.12 6.99
CA SER A 197 1.43 7.84 7.68
C SER A 197 2.07 6.71 6.88
N SER A 198 3.18 6.13 7.37
CA SER A 198 3.86 5.00 6.70
C SER A 198 4.72 4.17 7.64
N ASP A 199 4.43 2.87 7.71
CA ASP A 199 5.44 1.84 7.97
C ASP A 199 6.27 1.60 6.68
N PHE A 200 7.39 0.88 6.79
CA PHE A 200 8.36 0.64 5.71
C PHE A 200 8.33 -0.83 5.24
N CYS A 201 9.45 -1.53 5.03
CA CYS A 201 9.43 -2.92 4.57
C CYS A 201 8.60 -3.83 5.50
N HIS A 202 7.52 -4.39 4.97
CA HIS A 202 6.82 -5.56 5.51
C HIS A 202 7.47 -6.81 4.90
N TRP A 203 8.34 -7.48 5.64
CA TRP A 203 9.08 -8.67 5.19
C TRP A 203 8.51 -9.95 5.80
N GLY A 204 8.32 -10.97 4.98
CA GLY A 204 7.91 -12.31 5.40
C GLY A 204 6.94 -12.96 4.41
N SER A 205 6.80 -14.27 4.51
CA SER A 205 5.97 -15.05 3.56
C SER A 205 4.49 -14.63 3.57
N HIS A 206 3.97 -14.16 4.71
CA HIS A 206 2.61 -13.63 4.84
C HIS A 206 2.37 -12.28 4.14
N PHE A 207 3.42 -11.52 3.84
CA PHE A 207 3.35 -10.25 3.11
C PHE A 207 3.65 -10.39 1.61
N ASP A 208 3.78 -11.64 1.13
CA ASP A 208 4.26 -12.00 -0.21
C ASP A 208 5.64 -11.40 -0.60
N TYR A 209 6.42 -10.96 0.39
CA TYR A 209 7.68 -10.24 0.19
C TYR A 209 8.81 -10.84 1.03
N THR A 210 9.64 -11.67 0.40
CA THR A 210 10.77 -12.37 1.03
C THR A 210 12.08 -12.11 0.27
N VAL A 211 12.32 -10.84 -0.08
CA VAL A 211 13.50 -10.40 -0.85
C VAL A 211 14.80 -10.53 -0.04
N TYR A 212 15.86 -11.01 -0.69
CA TYR A 212 17.15 -11.30 -0.08
C TYR A 212 18.33 -11.03 -1.04
N ALA A 213 19.44 -10.48 -0.52
CA ALA A 213 20.65 -10.15 -1.25
C ALA A 213 21.83 -11.07 -0.83
N PRO A 214 22.07 -12.21 -1.51
CA PRO A 214 23.07 -13.20 -1.11
C PRO A 214 24.52 -12.69 -1.11
N ASP A 215 24.84 -11.67 -1.92
CA ASP A 215 26.15 -11.01 -1.97
C ASP A 215 26.12 -9.58 -1.36
N GLY A 216 25.00 -9.17 -0.76
CA GLY A 216 24.79 -7.81 -0.25
C GLY A 216 24.60 -6.74 -1.33
N THR A 217 24.37 -7.11 -2.60
CA THR A 217 24.13 -6.16 -3.70
C THR A 217 22.69 -6.17 -4.22
N LEU A 218 22.32 -5.11 -4.92
CA LEU A 218 21.01 -4.95 -5.54
C LEU A 218 20.86 -5.73 -6.85
N SER A 219 21.98 -6.11 -7.46
CA SER A 219 22.04 -6.96 -8.65
C SER A 219 21.70 -8.43 -8.36
N SER A 220 21.74 -8.85 -7.10
CA SER A 220 21.49 -10.24 -6.68
C SER A 220 20.15 -10.47 -5.99
N LEU A 221 19.28 -9.44 -5.90
CA LEU A 221 17.98 -9.53 -5.22
C LEU A 221 17.16 -10.71 -5.76
N GLN A 222 16.98 -11.71 -4.89
CA GLN A 222 16.20 -12.91 -5.15
C GLN A 222 15.14 -13.08 -4.06
N ARG A 223 14.20 -14.01 -4.26
CA ARG A 223 13.14 -14.30 -3.29
C ARG A 223 13.39 -15.62 -2.56
N LEU A 224 13.48 -15.57 -1.23
CA LEU A 224 13.55 -16.77 -0.39
C LEU A 224 12.18 -17.47 -0.32
N ARG A 225 12.21 -18.81 -0.22
CA ARG A 225 11.01 -19.62 0.06
C ARG A 225 10.90 -19.81 1.57
N GLN A 226 9.68 -19.92 2.10
CA GLN A 226 9.43 -20.12 3.53
C GLN A 226 10.16 -21.33 4.14
N TYR A 227 10.39 -22.36 3.32
CA TYR A 227 11.09 -23.61 3.69
C TYR A 227 12.50 -23.71 3.10
N SER A 228 13.09 -22.58 2.66
CA SER A 228 14.54 -22.51 2.43
C SER A 228 15.26 -22.61 3.78
N GLY A 229 16.46 -23.19 3.80
CA GLY A 229 17.35 -23.04 4.95
C GLY A 229 17.83 -21.59 5.10
N VAL A 230 18.33 -21.26 6.30
CA VAL A 230 19.01 -19.98 6.57
C VAL A 230 20.13 -19.77 5.53
N PRO A 231 20.17 -18.65 4.79
CA PRO A 231 21.20 -18.42 3.78
C PRO A 231 22.61 -18.23 4.37
N ASP A 232 23.64 -18.71 3.67
CA ASP A 232 25.06 -18.58 4.06
C ASP A 232 25.65 -17.15 3.89
N GLY A 233 24.87 -16.20 3.35
CA GLY A 233 25.29 -14.84 3.05
C GLY A 233 25.07 -13.85 4.21
N PRO A 234 24.85 -12.55 3.91
CA PRO A 234 24.42 -11.57 4.92
C PRO A 234 23.15 -12.02 5.64
N GLN A 235 22.97 -11.59 6.90
CA GLN A 235 21.73 -11.90 7.65
C GLN A 235 20.53 -11.24 6.97
N ILE A 236 19.37 -11.93 6.95
CA ILE A 236 18.20 -11.51 6.15
C ILE A 236 17.77 -10.07 6.46
N HIS A 237 17.76 -9.70 7.75
CA HIS A 237 17.41 -8.35 8.16
C HIS A 237 18.34 -7.25 7.63
N GLU A 238 19.59 -7.55 7.26
CA GLU A 238 20.45 -6.56 6.61
C GLU A 238 20.11 -6.35 5.13
N THR A 239 19.46 -7.30 4.45
CA THR A 239 18.77 -7.00 3.18
C THR A 239 17.56 -6.09 3.42
N ILE A 240 16.78 -6.33 4.48
CA ILE A 240 15.63 -5.48 4.85
C ILE A 240 16.10 -4.04 5.06
N LYS A 241 17.15 -3.85 5.87
CA LYS A 241 17.75 -2.53 6.06
C LYS A 241 18.27 -1.93 4.76
N MET A 242 18.93 -2.70 3.89
CA MET A 242 19.39 -2.18 2.60
C MET A 242 18.23 -1.64 1.73
N VAL A 243 17.10 -2.37 1.60
CA VAL A 243 15.97 -1.91 0.76
C VAL A 243 15.19 -0.76 1.39
N ASP A 244 15.19 -0.64 2.72
CA ASP A 244 14.64 0.53 3.43
C ASP A 244 15.57 1.74 3.36
N ASP A 245 16.87 1.57 3.58
CA ASP A 245 17.87 2.63 3.45
C ASP A 245 17.86 3.23 2.03
N MET A 246 17.74 2.40 0.99
CA MET A 246 17.56 2.90 -0.38
C MET A 246 16.30 3.77 -0.54
N ALA A 247 15.17 3.37 0.07
CA ALA A 247 13.93 4.13 0.02
C ALA A 247 14.06 5.45 0.79
N ILE A 248 14.72 5.42 1.95
CA ILE A 248 15.10 6.59 2.77
C ILE A 248 15.98 7.55 1.97
N GLU A 249 17.06 7.08 1.34
CA GLU A 249 17.94 7.92 0.51
C GLU A 249 17.21 8.47 -0.73
N ALA A 250 16.32 7.69 -1.36
CA ALA A 250 15.50 8.19 -2.45
C ALA A 250 14.54 9.32 -2.01
N ILE A 251 13.95 9.21 -0.81
CA ILE A 251 13.12 10.27 -0.23
C ILE A 251 13.95 11.51 0.14
N LYS A 252 15.16 11.34 0.68
CA LYS A 252 16.11 12.43 0.99
C LYS A 252 16.52 13.26 -0.23
N THR A 253 16.38 12.76 -1.45
CA THR A 253 16.65 13.55 -2.67
C THR A 253 15.66 14.71 -2.89
N GLY A 254 14.49 14.69 -2.24
CA GLY A 254 13.36 15.56 -2.55
C GLY A 254 12.60 15.20 -3.83
N ARG A 255 13.26 14.53 -4.79
CA ARG A 255 12.71 14.23 -6.11
C ARG A 255 11.72 13.06 -6.04
N HIS A 256 10.44 13.38 -6.27
CA HIS A 256 9.37 12.37 -6.41
C HIS A 256 9.72 11.27 -7.42
N SER A 257 10.46 11.63 -8.48
CA SER A 257 10.91 10.67 -9.49
C SER A 257 11.68 9.50 -8.92
N ASP A 258 12.57 9.77 -7.97
CA ASP A 258 13.62 8.86 -7.52
C ASP A 258 13.03 7.84 -6.54
N PHE A 259 12.14 8.27 -5.66
CA PHE A 259 11.39 7.38 -4.77
C PHE A 259 10.44 6.46 -5.55
N TYR A 260 9.72 6.97 -6.55
CA TYR A 260 8.86 6.14 -7.40
C TYR A 260 9.67 5.09 -8.18
N ASP A 261 10.81 5.48 -8.75
CA ASP A 261 11.63 4.57 -9.55
C ASP A 261 12.43 3.58 -8.66
N ASN A 262 12.78 3.97 -7.43
CA ASN A 262 13.26 3.08 -6.37
C ASN A 262 12.27 1.95 -6.10
N LEU A 263 11.02 2.28 -5.71
CA LEU A 263 10.02 1.27 -5.37
C LEU A 263 9.71 0.35 -6.55
N LYS A 264 9.77 0.89 -7.78
CA LYS A 264 9.66 0.10 -9.01
C LYS A 264 10.79 -0.91 -9.18
N GLN A 265 12.00 -0.61 -8.72
CA GLN A 265 13.17 -1.49 -8.73
C GLN A 265 13.18 -2.50 -7.58
N THR A 266 13.05 -2.02 -6.33
CA THR A 266 13.18 -2.84 -5.10
C THR A 266 11.95 -3.69 -4.78
N LYS A 267 10.78 -3.26 -5.28
CA LYS A 267 9.45 -3.74 -4.86
C LYS A 267 9.18 -3.60 -3.36
N ASN A 268 9.92 -2.75 -2.65
CA ASN A 268 9.82 -2.61 -1.19
C ASN A 268 8.37 -2.28 -0.77
N THR A 269 7.86 -3.00 0.22
CA THR A 269 6.45 -3.04 0.65
C THR A 269 6.01 -1.86 1.51
N VAL A 270 6.68 -0.70 1.37
CA VAL A 270 6.35 0.57 2.04
C VAL A 270 4.86 0.88 1.84
N CYS A 271 4.07 0.78 2.91
CA CYS A 271 2.61 0.86 2.84
C CYS A 271 2.15 2.28 2.48
N GLY A 272 2.73 3.30 3.11
CA GLY A 272 2.48 4.72 2.86
C GLY A 272 3.22 5.29 1.64
N ARG A 273 3.64 4.45 0.68
CA ARG A 273 4.31 4.89 -0.55
C ARG A 273 3.56 5.99 -1.32
N HIS A 274 2.24 5.92 -1.41
CA HIS A 274 1.44 6.92 -2.14
C HIS A 274 1.29 8.22 -1.33
N PRO A 275 0.98 8.20 0.00
CA PRO A 275 1.12 9.39 0.86
C PRO A 275 2.49 10.07 0.79
N ILE A 276 3.59 9.31 0.83
CA ILE A 276 4.94 9.84 0.71
C ILE A 276 5.16 10.42 -0.70
N GLY A 277 4.80 9.69 -1.76
CA GLY A 277 4.94 10.13 -3.15
C GLY A 277 4.19 11.43 -3.45
N VAL A 278 2.92 11.50 -3.04
CA VAL A 278 2.09 12.72 -3.09
C VAL A 278 2.73 13.87 -2.33
N THR A 279 3.25 13.64 -1.12
CA THR A 279 3.89 14.68 -0.31
C THR A 279 5.22 15.15 -0.92
N MET A 280 6.03 14.25 -1.47
CA MET A 280 7.26 14.59 -2.20
C MET A 280 6.95 15.41 -3.46
N ALA A 281 5.92 15.04 -4.23
CA ALA A 281 5.50 15.82 -5.39
C ALA A 281 4.95 17.21 -5.00
N ALA A 282 4.28 17.30 -3.85
CA ALA A 282 3.80 18.56 -3.28
C ALA A 282 4.95 19.47 -2.80
N LEU A 283 6.03 18.88 -2.28
CA LEU A 283 7.27 19.61 -1.96
C LEU A 283 8.00 20.04 -3.23
N GLU A 284 8.12 19.17 -4.24
CA GLU A 284 8.82 19.45 -5.49
C GLU A 284 8.21 20.63 -6.29
N GLU A 285 6.87 20.78 -6.27
CA GLU A 285 6.15 21.92 -6.88
C GLU A 285 6.48 23.28 -6.21
N LEU A 286 7.09 23.28 -5.01
CA LEU A 286 7.46 24.51 -4.28
C LEU A 286 8.74 25.17 -4.82
N GLY A 287 9.47 24.50 -5.72
CA GLY A 287 10.56 25.07 -6.52
C GLY A 287 11.95 24.45 -6.29
N GLU A 288 12.98 25.10 -6.81
CA GLU A 288 14.37 24.76 -6.47
C GLU A 288 14.66 25.10 -5.00
N GLY A 289 15.36 24.21 -4.29
CA GLY A 289 15.62 24.37 -2.85
C GLY A 289 14.42 24.06 -1.94
N HIS A 290 13.39 23.37 -2.44
CA HIS A 290 12.29 22.91 -1.60
C HIS A 290 12.75 22.00 -0.44
N PRO A 291 12.00 21.93 0.67
CA PRO A 291 12.39 21.10 1.81
C PRO A 291 12.46 19.61 1.50
N VAL A 292 13.52 18.97 1.99
CA VAL A 292 13.71 17.51 1.93
C VAL A 292 13.53 16.90 3.31
N PHE A 293 13.17 15.62 3.37
CA PHE A 293 13.00 14.90 4.63
C PHE A 293 14.34 14.54 5.27
N LYS A 294 14.51 14.93 6.54
CA LYS A 294 15.54 14.45 7.46
C LYS A 294 14.98 13.28 8.27
N PHE A 295 15.61 12.12 8.19
CA PHE A 295 15.23 10.91 8.93
C PHE A 295 15.95 10.87 10.27
N VAL A 296 15.20 10.63 11.35
CA VAL A 296 15.67 10.75 12.75
C VAL A 296 15.63 9.44 13.53
N GLN A 297 14.90 8.45 13.06
CA GLN A 297 14.82 7.13 13.69
C GLN A 297 14.49 6.05 12.66
N TYR A 298 15.08 4.85 12.84
CA TYR A 298 14.79 3.65 12.07
C TYR A 298 14.80 2.44 13.02
N GLN A 299 13.71 1.67 13.05
CA GLN A 299 13.57 0.47 13.87
C GLN A 299 12.90 -0.65 13.07
N ARG A 300 12.97 -1.88 13.59
CA ARG A 300 12.29 -3.08 13.04
C ARG A 300 11.54 -3.76 14.20
N SER A 301 10.39 -4.36 13.93
CA SER A 301 9.65 -5.17 14.93
C SER A 301 10.45 -6.35 15.48
N SER A 302 11.39 -6.84 14.68
CA SER A 302 12.10 -8.11 14.86
C SER A 302 13.35 -8.12 13.96
N MET A 303 14.38 -8.87 14.36
CA MET A 303 15.60 -9.07 13.57
C MET A 303 15.47 -10.40 12.82
N VAL A 304 14.93 -10.38 11.59
CA VAL A 304 14.71 -11.57 10.74
C VAL A 304 16.01 -12.35 10.53
N THR A 305 16.00 -13.64 10.86
CA THR A 305 17.15 -14.55 10.75
C THR A 305 16.85 -15.79 9.93
N ASP A 306 15.63 -16.30 9.96
CA ASP A 306 15.17 -17.49 9.24
C ASP A 306 14.17 -17.12 8.12
N PRO A 307 14.08 -17.86 6.99
CA PRO A 307 13.10 -17.59 5.94
C PRO A 307 11.62 -17.72 6.35
N SER A 308 11.34 -18.32 7.51
CA SER A 308 10.01 -18.39 8.12
C SER A 308 9.69 -17.25 9.09
N ASP A 309 10.68 -16.43 9.47
CA ASP A 309 10.47 -15.20 10.26
C ASP A 309 9.64 -14.15 9.50
N SER A 310 9.26 -13.08 10.20
CA SER A 310 8.73 -11.86 9.59
C SER A 310 9.08 -10.62 10.40
N SER A 311 9.04 -9.45 9.76
CA SER A 311 9.19 -8.15 10.42
C SER A 311 8.51 -7.02 9.67
N VAL A 312 8.21 -5.93 10.37
CA VAL A 312 7.85 -4.63 9.79
C VAL A 312 8.89 -3.60 10.23
N SER A 313 9.36 -2.79 9.28
CA SER A 313 10.25 -1.64 9.54
C SER A 313 9.47 -0.37 9.84
N TYR A 314 10.02 0.48 10.70
CA TYR A 314 9.43 1.76 11.14
C TYR A 314 10.46 2.88 10.95
N VAL A 315 10.00 4.04 10.47
CA VAL A 315 10.82 5.26 10.34
C VAL A 315 10.15 6.43 11.03
N SER A 316 10.95 7.42 11.44
CA SER A 316 10.48 8.77 11.69
C SER A 316 11.32 9.77 10.92
N ALA A 317 10.67 10.76 10.31
CA ALA A 317 11.33 11.84 9.56
C ALA A 317 10.57 13.16 9.68
N TYR A 318 11.24 14.28 9.43
CA TYR A 318 10.64 15.62 9.37
C TYR A 318 11.18 16.42 8.17
N ALA A 319 10.42 17.39 7.68
CA ALA A 319 10.88 18.40 6.71
C ALA A 319 10.51 19.81 7.20
N VAL A 320 11.45 20.76 7.06
CA VAL A 320 11.33 22.14 7.54
C VAL A 320 10.90 23.07 6.41
N TYR A 321 9.71 23.67 6.49
CA TYR A 321 9.26 24.67 5.51
C TYR A 321 9.17 26.05 6.15
N GLY A 322 10.22 26.86 5.92
CA GLY A 322 10.36 28.24 6.36
C GLY A 322 11.84 28.59 6.58
N TYR A 323 12.18 29.88 6.49
CA TYR A 323 13.49 30.38 6.90
C TYR A 323 13.54 30.48 8.43
N VAL A 324 14.59 29.93 9.05
CA VAL A 324 14.81 30.08 10.50
C VAL A 324 15.54 31.40 10.74
N SER A 325 14.80 32.40 11.23
CA SER A 325 15.39 33.65 11.73
C SER A 325 16.18 33.40 13.01
N LEU A 326 17.50 33.22 12.89
CA LEU A 326 18.43 33.05 14.02
C LEU A 326 18.70 34.38 14.75
N SER A 327 17.66 34.99 15.31
CA SER A 327 17.78 36.21 16.11
C SER A 327 18.37 35.89 17.49
N GLY A 328 19.69 36.06 17.66
CA GLY A 328 20.39 35.72 18.91
C GLY A 328 21.58 36.63 19.20
N ALA A 329 21.44 37.45 20.24
CA ALA A 329 22.52 38.12 20.97
C ALA A 329 23.42 39.13 20.20
N ASP A 330 22.83 40.01 19.38
CA ASP A 330 22.98 41.46 19.62
C ASP A 330 21.90 42.28 18.91
N GLY A 331 21.53 43.43 19.49
CA GLY A 331 20.32 44.18 19.13
C GLY A 331 20.42 45.11 17.91
N ALA A 332 21.07 44.69 16.82
CA ALA A 332 21.11 45.44 15.56
C ALA A 332 21.43 44.54 14.34
N HIS A 333 20.80 44.85 13.20
CA HIS A 333 20.95 44.26 11.86
C HIS A 333 20.23 42.92 11.61
N ASP A 334 19.20 42.99 10.76
CA ASP A 334 18.52 41.86 10.14
C ASP A 334 19.24 41.49 8.82
N ASP A 335 20.18 40.54 8.86
CA ASP A 335 20.82 39.97 7.65
C ASP A 335 20.30 38.55 7.36
N GLU A 336 19.93 38.29 6.10
CA GLU A 336 19.20 37.10 5.65
C GLU A 336 20.16 35.97 5.21
N TYR A 337 20.02 34.76 5.79
CA TYR A 337 20.92 33.62 5.53
C TYR A 337 20.20 32.32 5.09
N ASP A 338 20.72 31.72 4.01
CA ASP A 338 20.30 30.45 3.41
C ASP A 338 21.19 29.28 3.91
N LEU A 339 20.58 28.31 4.61
CA LEU A 339 21.26 27.11 5.13
C LEU A 339 21.18 25.88 4.21
N GLY A 340 20.77 26.03 2.95
CA GLY A 340 20.70 24.94 1.96
C GLY A 340 22.06 24.45 1.42
N ARG A 341 23.19 25.05 1.82
CA ARG A 341 24.51 24.85 1.16
C ARG A 341 25.48 24.00 1.96
N GLY A 342 25.35 22.68 1.83
CA GLY A 342 26.34 21.71 2.28
C GLY A 342 27.63 21.72 1.45
N ARG A 343 28.46 22.77 1.54
CA ARG A 343 29.82 22.77 0.99
C ARG A 343 30.77 23.77 1.67
N LEU A 344 31.89 23.26 2.18
CA LEU A 344 33.01 24.09 2.63
C LEU A 344 33.69 24.77 1.44
N THR A 345 33.72 26.11 1.44
CA THR A 345 34.60 26.92 0.60
C THR A 345 35.21 28.04 1.45
N ASP A 346 36.42 27.82 1.94
CA ASP A 346 37.23 28.82 2.63
C ASP A 346 37.54 30.01 1.69
N SER A 347 37.24 31.23 2.14
CA SER A 347 37.66 32.48 1.49
C SER A 347 37.53 33.71 2.41
N THR A 348 37.77 33.57 3.72
CA THR A 348 37.83 34.74 4.62
C THR A 348 39.25 35.32 4.68
N ASN A 349 39.57 36.26 3.77
CA ASN A 349 40.62 37.23 4.05
C ASN A 349 40.42 38.59 3.34
N ASP A 350 41.11 39.60 3.88
CA ASP A 350 41.40 40.92 3.30
C ASP A 350 40.24 41.88 3.01
N ARG A 351 39.90 42.69 4.03
CA ARG A 351 39.90 44.17 3.89
C ARG A 351 39.95 44.94 5.22
N TYR A 352 41.17 45.19 5.68
CA TYR A 352 41.53 46.47 6.34
C TYR A 352 42.87 46.95 5.72
N GLY A 353 42.96 48.24 5.39
CA GLY A 353 43.87 48.71 4.33
C GLY A 353 45.32 49.03 4.74
N GLY A 354 46.27 48.82 3.81
CA GLY A 354 47.71 49.09 4.05
C GLY A 354 48.61 49.24 2.81
N ARG A 355 48.56 50.42 2.16
CA ARG A 355 49.57 51.02 1.23
C ARG A 355 49.86 50.37 -0.15
N GLN A 356 49.70 51.21 -1.17
CA GLN A 356 50.48 51.35 -2.43
C GLN A 356 50.63 50.16 -3.40
N ASN A 357 49.92 50.26 -4.54
CA ASN A 357 50.35 49.69 -5.82
C ASN A 357 51.35 50.61 -6.52
N PRO A 358 52.43 50.07 -7.12
CA PRO A 358 53.07 50.61 -8.32
C PRO A 358 52.63 49.80 -9.56
N PHE A 359 52.11 50.49 -10.58
CA PHE A 359 51.46 49.91 -11.79
C PHE A 359 50.14 49.15 -11.47
N ASP A 360 49.15 49.04 -12.36
CA ASP A 360 49.07 49.49 -13.77
C ASP A 360 47.73 50.23 -14.06
N GLN A 361 47.35 50.37 -15.34
CA GLN A 361 46.52 51.44 -15.91
C GLN A 361 45.08 51.07 -16.33
N ARG A 362 44.16 52.07 -16.32
CA ARG A 362 42.98 52.24 -17.22
C ARG A 362 41.84 51.19 -17.10
N ASP A 363 40.64 51.25 -17.71
CA ASP A 363 39.68 52.30 -18.21
C ASP A 363 38.33 51.55 -18.51
N ASP A 364 37.11 52.11 -18.58
CA ASP A 364 36.47 53.26 -17.90
C ASP A 364 34.90 53.24 -18.10
N SER A 365 34.15 53.82 -17.15
CA SER A 365 32.78 54.40 -17.24
C SER A 365 31.49 53.55 -17.59
N PRO A 366 30.26 54.07 -17.30
CA PRO A 366 29.05 53.24 -17.02
C PRO A 366 27.68 53.77 -17.62
N ALA A 367 26.56 53.60 -16.86
CA ALA A 367 25.15 54.12 -17.00
C ALA A 367 24.10 53.17 -17.67
N GLY A 368 22.76 53.22 -17.41
CA GLY A 368 21.84 54.01 -16.53
C GLY A 368 20.53 53.19 -16.30
N GLY A 369 19.46 53.51 -15.52
CA GLY A 369 18.63 54.73 -15.33
C GLY A 369 17.34 54.69 -16.21
N TYR A 370 16.06 54.94 -15.84
CA TYR A 370 15.27 55.38 -14.64
C TYR A 370 13.75 55.00 -14.87
N GLY A 371 12.70 55.19 -14.03
CA GLY A 371 12.55 55.68 -12.64
C GLY A 371 11.14 56.16 -12.17
N ALA A 372 10.10 55.29 -12.08
CA ALA A 372 8.78 55.52 -11.39
C ALA A 372 7.82 56.63 -11.99
N PRO A 373 6.65 57.08 -11.42
CA PRO A 373 5.90 56.75 -10.17
C PRO A 373 4.31 56.64 -10.35
N PRO A 374 3.31 57.06 -9.48
CA PRO A 374 2.12 56.21 -9.15
C PRO A 374 0.68 56.87 -8.95
N ARG A 375 -0.30 56.13 -8.33
CA ARG A 375 -1.52 56.57 -7.52
C ARG A 375 -2.84 57.03 -8.22
N PRO A 376 -4.05 57.13 -7.54
CA PRO A 376 -4.69 56.33 -6.44
C PRO A 376 -6.27 56.08 -6.62
N PRO A 377 -7.27 56.18 -5.66
CA PRO A 377 -8.40 55.19 -5.54
C PRO A 377 -9.86 55.74 -5.34
N GLN A 378 -10.88 54.89 -5.03
CA GLN A 378 -12.23 55.31 -4.53
C GLN A 378 -13.08 54.24 -3.77
N GLN A 379 -14.30 54.60 -3.30
CA GLN A 379 -15.26 53.87 -2.40
C GLN A 379 -16.74 54.26 -2.74
N GLY A 380 -17.86 53.71 -2.22
CA GLY A 380 -18.18 52.70 -1.17
C GLY A 380 -19.71 52.64 -0.83
N PHE A 381 -20.11 52.01 0.30
CA PHE A 381 -21.50 51.86 0.87
C PHE A 381 -22.51 50.94 0.10
N GLY A 382 -23.56 50.32 0.70
CA GLY A 382 -23.92 50.12 2.13
C GLY A 382 -25.31 49.47 2.41
N SER A 383 -25.38 48.54 3.40
CA SER A 383 -26.48 48.16 4.34
C SER A 383 -28.01 48.10 3.99
N GLY A 384 -28.70 46.98 4.34
CA GLY A 384 -30.19 46.90 4.53
C GLY A 384 -30.75 45.49 4.88
N PRO A 385 -31.87 45.29 5.62
CA PRO A 385 -32.06 44.10 6.50
C PRO A 385 -33.31 43.16 6.28
N SER A 386 -33.35 42.08 7.07
CA SER A 386 -34.36 40.97 7.22
C SER A 386 -35.71 41.38 7.90
N PRO A 387 -36.73 40.53 8.25
CA PRO A 387 -36.65 39.16 8.85
C PRO A 387 -37.85 38.13 8.71
N TYR A 388 -37.71 36.98 9.39
CA TYR A 388 -38.71 36.06 10.02
C TYR A 388 -39.86 35.35 9.25
N GLY A 389 -40.02 34.05 9.54
CA GLY A 389 -41.27 33.28 9.35
C GLY A 389 -41.08 31.75 9.48
N GLY A 390 -41.99 31.03 10.14
CA GLY A 390 -41.95 29.56 10.25
C GLY A 390 -43.18 28.96 10.94
N SER A 391 -43.46 27.66 10.74
CA SER A 391 -44.55 26.95 11.43
C SER A 391 -44.46 25.41 11.30
N ARG A 392 -45.25 24.68 12.12
CA ARG A 392 -45.41 23.20 12.11
C ARG A 392 -46.86 22.82 11.73
N TYR A 393 -47.10 21.59 11.24
CA TYR A 393 -48.04 20.58 11.81
C TYR A 393 -48.69 19.57 10.80
N ASN A 394 -48.61 18.29 11.16
CA ASN A 394 -49.63 17.21 11.11
C ASN A 394 -50.29 16.69 9.79
N ASN A 395 -49.82 15.51 9.34
CA ASN A 395 -50.54 14.22 9.24
C ASN A 395 -51.85 14.01 8.41
N GLY A 396 -51.72 13.38 7.21
CA GLY A 396 -52.64 12.38 6.60
C GLY A 396 -53.98 12.81 5.96
N PRO A 397 -54.74 11.90 5.29
CA PRO A 397 -54.46 10.51 4.88
C PRO A 397 -54.66 10.23 3.36
N ALA A 398 -54.67 8.95 2.95
CA ALA A 398 -54.55 8.47 1.56
C ALA A 398 -55.86 8.35 0.73
N MET A 399 -55.72 8.33 -0.61
CA MET A 399 -56.25 7.31 -1.55
C MET A 399 -55.73 7.53 -2.99
N GLY A 400 -55.40 6.46 -3.73
CA GLY A 400 -55.00 6.54 -5.16
C GLY A 400 -54.22 5.32 -5.70
N ARG A 401 -54.93 4.39 -6.35
CA ARG A 401 -54.41 3.26 -7.17
C ARG A 401 -53.89 3.78 -8.53
N ASP A 402 -53.09 3.12 -9.38
CA ASP A 402 -52.67 1.71 -9.69
C ASP A 402 -51.26 1.77 -10.36
N GLN A 403 -50.49 0.73 -10.72
CA GLN A 403 -50.31 -0.70 -10.37
C GLN A 403 -48.96 -1.17 -11.03
N TYR A 404 -48.45 -2.36 -10.67
CA TYR A 404 -47.19 -3.03 -11.10
C TYR A 404 -45.91 -2.54 -10.37
N GLY A 405 -45.08 -3.41 -9.76
CA GLY A 405 -45.21 -4.87 -9.66
C GLY A 405 -44.29 -5.54 -8.64
N THR A 406 -44.66 -5.47 -7.37
CA THR A 406 -44.53 -6.53 -6.34
C THR A 406 -43.16 -7.22 -6.11
N ASN A 407 -42.45 -6.75 -5.09
CA ASN A 407 -41.68 -7.64 -4.20
C ASN A 407 -42.64 -8.35 -3.23
N VAL A 408 -42.33 -9.57 -2.79
CA VAL A 408 -42.58 -10.00 -1.39
C VAL A 408 -41.46 -10.97 -0.98
N GLU A 409 -40.95 -10.83 0.24
CA GLU A 409 -40.05 -11.78 0.89
C GLU A 409 -40.84 -13.01 1.40
N MET A 410 -40.13 -14.06 1.83
CA MET A 410 -40.47 -14.83 3.04
C MET A 410 -39.33 -15.76 3.46
N GLU A 411 -39.31 -16.11 4.75
CA GLU A 411 -38.17 -16.71 5.43
C GLU A 411 -38.24 -18.25 5.48
N SER A 412 -37.29 -18.88 6.19
CA SER A 412 -36.99 -20.31 6.16
C SER A 412 -38.12 -21.24 6.58
N LEU A 413 -38.15 -22.44 6.00
CA LEU A 413 -38.49 -23.68 6.71
C LEU A 413 -37.85 -24.89 6.00
N ALA A 414 -37.20 -25.76 6.76
CA ALA A 414 -36.60 -26.99 6.24
C ALA A 414 -37.43 -28.21 6.64
N GLN A 415 -37.79 -29.07 5.66
CA GLN A 415 -37.71 -30.54 5.71
C GLN A 415 -38.50 -31.24 4.56
N ASN A 416 -37.86 -32.25 3.98
CA ASN A 416 -38.45 -33.43 3.31
C ASN A 416 -39.56 -33.25 2.25
N ALA A 417 -39.14 -33.08 1.00
CA ALA A 417 -39.70 -33.82 -0.13
C ALA A 417 -38.56 -34.20 -1.09
N GLY A 418 -38.41 -35.49 -1.41
CA GLY A 418 -37.31 -35.99 -2.25
C GLY A 418 -37.81 -36.64 -3.55
N GLY A 419 -36.99 -36.62 -4.60
CA GLY A 419 -37.23 -37.37 -5.83
C GLY A 419 -36.76 -36.69 -7.13
N PHE A 420 -35.64 -37.19 -7.67
CA PHE A 420 -35.25 -37.15 -9.09
C PHE A 420 -35.47 -35.84 -9.89
N GLY A 421 -34.39 -35.07 -10.06
CA GLY A 421 -34.37 -33.91 -10.97
C GLY A 421 -33.10 -33.08 -10.88
N GLN A 422 -31.92 -33.70 -10.94
CA GLN A 422 -30.65 -33.02 -10.67
C GLN A 422 -30.21 -32.11 -11.84
N SER A 423 -30.74 -30.88 -11.88
CA SER A 423 -30.16 -29.79 -12.65
C SER A 423 -28.90 -29.29 -11.93
N SER A 424 -27.74 -29.86 -12.26
CA SER A 424 -26.46 -29.47 -11.66
C SER A 424 -26.19 -27.97 -11.87
N ASP A 425 -26.03 -27.22 -10.78
CA ASP A 425 -25.57 -25.83 -10.83
C ASP A 425 -24.18 -25.77 -11.49
N PRO A 426 -24.00 -25.09 -12.65
CA PRO A 426 -22.71 -24.98 -13.34
C PRO A 426 -21.59 -24.33 -12.51
N ASN A 427 -21.91 -23.80 -11.33
CA ASN A 427 -21.00 -23.17 -10.38
C ASN A 427 -21.07 -23.80 -8.99
N ALA A 428 -21.63 -25.01 -8.82
CA ALA A 428 -21.78 -25.68 -7.52
C ALA A 428 -20.46 -25.69 -6.71
N ILE A 429 -19.35 -26.10 -7.34
CA ILE A 429 -18.00 -26.08 -6.75
C ILE A 429 -17.56 -24.67 -6.30
N LEU A 430 -17.87 -23.63 -7.08
CA LEU A 430 -17.51 -22.25 -6.74
C LEU A 430 -18.36 -21.69 -5.59
N ASN A 431 -19.62 -22.12 -5.49
CA ASN A 431 -20.52 -21.80 -4.39
C ASN A 431 -20.12 -22.56 -3.10
N GLU A 432 -19.63 -23.78 -3.24
CA GLU A 432 -19.03 -24.54 -2.14
C GLU A 432 -17.71 -23.92 -1.66
N CYS A 433 -16.80 -23.52 -2.56
CA CYS A 433 -15.60 -22.75 -2.17
C CYS A 433 -15.95 -21.47 -1.41
N ARG A 434 -16.97 -20.70 -1.84
CA ARG A 434 -17.41 -19.48 -1.13
C ARG A 434 -17.93 -19.75 0.28
N SER A 435 -18.70 -20.82 0.46
CA SER A 435 -19.26 -21.19 1.77
C SER A 435 -18.28 -22.01 2.64
N ILE A 436 -17.15 -22.45 2.09
CA ILE A 436 -15.96 -22.85 2.84
C ILE A 436 -15.20 -21.61 3.31
N ASP A 437 -14.93 -20.62 2.43
CA ASP A 437 -14.29 -19.35 2.80
C ASP A 437 -15.04 -18.64 3.95
N GLN A 438 -16.38 -18.58 3.89
CA GLN A 438 -17.23 -18.05 4.97
C GLN A 438 -17.14 -18.84 6.29
N GLY A 439 -16.92 -20.16 6.21
CA GLY A 439 -16.64 -20.97 7.40
C GLY A 439 -15.27 -20.64 7.99
N VAL A 440 -14.27 -20.34 7.16
CA VAL A 440 -12.95 -19.90 7.62
C VAL A 440 -13.03 -18.49 8.21
N ASP A 441 -13.82 -17.56 7.65
CA ASP A 441 -14.10 -16.25 8.26
C ASP A 441 -14.65 -16.41 9.69
N GLN A 442 -15.58 -17.36 9.91
CA GLN A 442 -16.15 -17.63 11.24
C GLN A 442 -15.14 -18.29 12.20
N ILE A 443 -14.26 -19.16 11.72
CA ILE A 443 -13.16 -19.72 12.51
C ILE A 443 -12.16 -18.61 12.93
N GLU A 444 -11.80 -17.71 12.02
CA GLU A 444 -10.94 -16.55 12.30
C GLU A 444 -11.58 -15.61 13.34
N ALA A 445 -12.91 -15.45 13.32
CA ALA A 445 -13.65 -14.72 14.36
C ALA A 445 -13.64 -15.45 15.71
N ASN A 446 -13.93 -16.77 15.74
CA ASN A 446 -13.91 -17.59 16.94
C ASN A 446 -12.52 -17.61 17.59
N LEU A 447 -11.43 -17.66 16.81
CA LEU A 447 -10.05 -17.60 17.30
C LEU A 447 -9.76 -16.33 18.13
N ASN A 448 -10.29 -15.18 17.72
CA ASN A 448 -10.14 -13.93 18.46
C ASN A 448 -10.94 -13.94 19.77
N GLN A 449 -12.12 -14.58 19.79
CA GLN A 449 -12.90 -14.78 21.01
C GLN A 449 -12.25 -15.79 21.97
N LEU A 450 -11.66 -16.88 21.46
CA LEU A 450 -10.91 -17.86 22.25
C LEU A 450 -9.76 -17.20 23.00
N ARG A 451 -8.93 -16.38 22.32
CA ARG A 451 -7.84 -15.61 22.95
C ARG A 451 -8.32 -14.78 24.16
N MET A 452 -9.45 -14.08 24.01
CA MET A 452 -10.02 -13.27 25.10
C MET A 452 -10.55 -14.11 26.27
N LEU A 453 -11.14 -15.27 26.01
CA LEU A 453 -11.64 -16.18 27.05
C LEU A 453 -10.50 -16.92 27.77
N GLN A 454 -9.46 -17.32 27.05
CA GLN A 454 -8.22 -17.88 27.57
C GLN A 454 -7.51 -16.89 28.50
N GLU A 455 -7.34 -15.63 28.08
CA GLU A 455 -6.70 -14.60 28.90
C GLU A 455 -7.51 -14.29 30.16
N ARG A 456 -8.84 -14.19 30.07
CA ARG A 456 -9.71 -14.05 31.25
C ARG A 456 -9.56 -15.23 32.22
N THR A 457 -9.54 -16.46 31.71
CA THR A 457 -9.40 -17.69 32.52
C THR A 457 -8.08 -17.73 33.31
N LEU A 458 -7.01 -17.14 32.79
CA LEU A 458 -5.74 -16.99 33.51
C LEU A 458 -5.80 -15.95 34.65
N THR A 459 -6.72 -14.99 34.56
CA THR A 459 -6.85 -13.86 35.52
C THR A 459 -8.01 -13.99 36.52
N ASP A 460 -8.94 -14.93 36.29
CA ASP A 460 -10.16 -15.09 37.11
C ASP A 460 -9.83 -15.52 38.55
N ALA A 461 -10.70 -15.15 39.49
CA ALA A 461 -10.60 -15.55 40.89
C ALA A 461 -11.34 -16.87 41.17
N ASP A 462 -12.39 -17.17 40.41
CA ASP A 462 -13.02 -18.50 40.38
C ASP A 462 -12.40 -19.31 39.24
N THR A 463 -11.24 -19.93 39.51
CA THR A 463 -10.54 -20.75 38.53
C THR A 463 -11.07 -22.18 38.45
N SER A 464 -12.34 -22.42 38.82
CA SER A 464 -12.97 -23.74 38.72
C SER A 464 -13.50 -24.02 37.30
N ALA A 465 -13.59 -25.31 36.96
CA ALA A 465 -14.28 -25.77 35.75
C ALA A 465 -15.80 -25.46 35.75
N SER A 466 -16.34 -24.97 36.88
CA SER A 466 -17.73 -24.49 36.96
C SER A 466 -17.90 -23.00 36.66
N SER A 467 -16.82 -22.22 36.54
CA SER A 467 -16.88 -20.80 36.20
C SER A 467 -17.57 -20.55 34.85
N SER A 468 -18.24 -19.40 34.72
CA SER A 468 -18.92 -19.05 33.47
C SER A 468 -17.92 -18.86 32.30
N THR A 469 -16.73 -18.36 32.61
CA THR A 469 -15.61 -18.16 31.68
C THR A 469 -15.12 -19.49 31.10
N ALA A 470 -14.85 -20.50 31.94
CA ALA A 470 -14.39 -21.81 31.49
C ALA A 470 -15.44 -22.51 30.60
N ARG A 471 -16.72 -22.44 30.95
CA ARG A 471 -17.81 -23.03 30.13
C ARG A 471 -17.96 -22.37 28.77
N GLN A 472 -17.74 -21.06 28.67
CA GLN A 472 -17.73 -20.34 27.38
C GLN A 472 -16.52 -20.73 26.53
N LEU A 473 -15.33 -20.82 27.13
CA LEU A 473 -14.11 -21.28 26.48
C LEU A 473 -14.28 -22.69 25.92
N ASP A 474 -14.81 -23.61 26.73
CA ASP A 474 -15.06 -25.00 26.36
C ASP A 474 -16.08 -25.16 25.22
N ALA A 475 -17.17 -24.40 25.27
CA ALA A 475 -18.20 -24.42 24.23
C ALA A 475 -17.66 -23.91 22.89
N LEU A 476 -17.00 -22.74 22.91
CA LEU A 476 -16.44 -22.10 21.71
C LEU A 476 -15.30 -22.92 21.10
N SER A 477 -14.46 -23.54 21.93
CA SER A 477 -13.40 -24.46 21.48
C SER A 477 -13.98 -25.68 20.79
N SER A 478 -15.01 -26.31 21.37
CA SER A 478 -15.71 -27.47 20.80
C SER A 478 -16.43 -27.15 19.49
N GLU A 479 -17.08 -25.99 19.41
CA GLU A 479 -17.69 -25.45 18.18
C GLU A 479 -16.65 -25.25 17.09
N THR A 480 -15.53 -24.60 17.42
CA THR A 480 -14.45 -24.31 16.46
C THR A 480 -13.79 -25.58 15.93
N MET A 481 -13.55 -26.58 16.79
CA MET A 481 -13.09 -27.91 16.37
C MET A 481 -14.11 -28.64 15.48
N THR A 482 -15.41 -28.47 15.74
CA THR A 482 -16.47 -29.03 14.90
C THR A 482 -16.52 -28.35 13.53
N MET A 483 -16.30 -27.03 13.46
CA MET A 483 -16.14 -26.32 12.18
C MET A 483 -14.88 -26.79 11.43
N TYR A 484 -13.73 -26.97 12.08
CA TYR A 484 -12.53 -27.50 11.42
C TYR A 484 -12.78 -28.88 10.79
N ARG A 485 -13.35 -29.83 11.54
CA ARG A 485 -13.71 -31.16 11.01
C ARG A 485 -14.61 -31.06 9.77
N SER A 486 -15.64 -30.21 9.86
CA SER A 486 -16.60 -29.98 8.76
C SER A 486 -15.92 -29.37 7.52
N LEU A 487 -15.14 -28.30 7.68
CA LEU A 487 -14.48 -27.63 6.56
C LEU A 487 -13.37 -28.48 5.94
N THR A 488 -12.60 -29.23 6.74
CA THR A 488 -11.59 -30.16 6.24
C THR A 488 -12.21 -31.24 5.36
N GLU A 489 -13.34 -31.83 5.79
CA GLU A 489 -14.07 -32.82 4.97
C GLU A 489 -14.70 -32.18 3.73
N ARG A 490 -15.27 -30.98 3.81
CA ARG A 490 -15.80 -30.25 2.64
C ARG A 490 -14.71 -29.93 1.61
N VAL A 491 -13.54 -29.45 2.06
CA VAL A 491 -12.36 -29.23 1.18
C VAL A 491 -11.87 -30.56 0.57
N ARG A 492 -11.82 -31.65 1.35
CA ARG A 492 -11.47 -33.00 0.88
C ARG A 492 -12.43 -33.50 -0.21
N GLN A 493 -13.74 -33.32 0.00
CA GLN A 493 -14.77 -33.67 -0.98
C GLN A 493 -14.58 -32.85 -2.26
N VAL A 494 -14.50 -31.53 -2.17
CA VAL A 494 -14.28 -30.66 -3.34
C VAL A 494 -13.00 -31.03 -4.11
N LYS A 495 -11.87 -31.25 -3.42
CA LYS A 495 -10.60 -31.70 -4.04
C LYS A 495 -10.70 -33.07 -4.74
N SER A 496 -11.54 -33.97 -4.25
CA SER A 496 -11.73 -35.31 -4.83
C SER A 496 -12.74 -35.37 -5.99
N THR A 497 -13.59 -34.35 -6.17
CA THR A 497 -14.47 -34.28 -7.35
C THR A 497 -13.68 -34.01 -8.65
N PRO A 498 -14.03 -34.67 -9.79
CA PRO A 498 -13.47 -34.32 -11.10
C PRO A 498 -13.73 -32.86 -11.48
N GLU A 499 -14.86 -32.30 -11.04
CA GLU A 499 -15.28 -30.92 -11.30
C GLU A 499 -14.41 -29.91 -10.56
N GLY A 500 -13.99 -30.20 -9.32
CA GLY A 500 -13.04 -29.40 -8.55
C GLY A 500 -11.61 -29.43 -9.10
N GLN A 501 -11.26 -30.50 -9.82
CA GLN A 501 -9.96 -30.64 -10.50
C GLN A 501 -9.90 -29.94 -11.87
N THR A 502 -11.00 -29.41 -12.39
CA THR A 502 -11.00 -28.65 -13.66
C THR A 502 -10.20 -27.35 -13.55
N PRO A 503 -9.50 -26.90 -14.60
CA PRO A 503 -8.77 -25.62 -14.60
C PRO A 503 -9.63 -24.37 -14.30
N LYS A 504 -10.95 -24.45 -14.45
CA LYS A 504 -11.91 -23.39 -14.03
C LYS A 504 -11.94 -23.25 -12.50
N ASN A 505 -11.94 -24.37 -11.79
CA ASN A 505 -12.27 -24.43 -10.36
C ASN A 505 -11.03 -24.63 -9.49
N SER A 506 -10.03 -25.39 -9.95
CA SER A 506 -8.87 -25.79 -9.15
C SER A 506 -8.08 -24.63 -8.51
N PRO A 507 -7.97 -23.41 -9.09
CA PRO A 507 -7.33 -22.28 -8.40
C PRO A 507 -8.12 -21.79 -7.17
N GLN A 508 -9.46 -21.90 -7.20
CA GLN A 508 -10.32 -21.52 -6.08
C GLN A 508 -10.30 -22.62 -5.00
N VAL A 509 -10.31 -23.90 -5.41
CA VAL A 509 -10.13 -25.04 -4.50
C VAL A 509 -8.76 -24.95 -3.79
N GLY A 510 -7.70 -24.66 -4.53
CA GLY A 510 -6.36 -24.42 -4.00
C GLY A 510 -6.21 -23.14 -3.19
N ARG A 511 -7.15 -22.18 -3.25
CA ARG A 511 -7.20 -21.05 -2.31
C ARG A 511 -7.79 -21.49 -0.98
N VAL A 512 -8.96 -22.13 -0.98
CA VAL A 512 -9.64 -22.51 0.27
C VAL A 512 -8.85 -23.57 1.07
N ASP A 513 -8.15 -24.48 0.39
CA ASP A 513 -7.22 -25.43 1.03
C ASP A 513 -6.11 -24.72 1.82
N ARG A 514 -5.44 -23.74 1.20
CA ARG A 514 -4.39 -22.94 1.84
C ARG A 514 -4.94 -22.05 2.96
N ARG A 515 -6.13 -21.46 2.78
CA ARG A 515 -6.73 -20.61 3.81
C ARG A 515 -7.12 -21.41 5.05
N LEU A 516 -7.76 -22.57 4.88
CA LEU A 516 -8.12 -23.46 5.99
C LEU A 516 -6.86 -23.96 6.74
N LYS A 517 -5.80 -24.34 6.02
CA LYS A 517 -4.50 -24.68 6.62
C LYS A 517 -3.89 -23.52 7.42
N GLY A 518 -3.95 -22.29 6.90
CA GLY A 518 -3.53 -21.09 7.63
C GLY A 518 -4.31 -20.88 8.93
N ALA A 519 -5.64 -21.07 8.90
CA ALA A 519 -6.46 -21.03 10.11
C ALA A 519 -6.11 -22.14 11.11
N ILE A 520 -5.88 -23.38 10.66
CA ILE A 520 -5.44 -24.50 11.54
C ILE A 520 -4.12 -24.15 12.25
N GLN A 521 -3.15 -23.59 11.51
CA GLN A 521 -1.87 -23.15 12.07
C GLN A 521 -2.04 -22.02 13.09
N GLN A 522 -2.96 -21.07 12.85
CA GLN A 522 -3.29 -20.03 13.83
C GLN A 522 -3.90 -20.58 15.11
N TYR A 523 -4.78 -21.60 15.05
CA TYR A 523 -5.32 -22.26 16.24
C TYR A 523 -4.23 -22.99 17.03
N GLN A 524 -3.36 -23.74 16.35
CA GLN A 524 -2.22 -24.41 16.99
C GLN A 524 -1.30 -23.41 17.71
N GLN A 525 -1.04 -22.22 17.13
CA GLN A 525 -0.28 -21.16 17.78
C GLN A 525 -1.00 -20.59 19.01
N VAL A 526 -2.32 -20.39 18.95
CA VAL A 526 -3.13 -19.87 20.07
C VAL A 526 -3.12 -20.85 21.25
N GLU A 527 -3.42 -22.13 20.99
CA GLU A 527 -3.39 -23.15 22.04
C GLU A 527 -2.00 -23.40 22.61
N SER A 528 -0.95 -23.35 21.77
CA SER A 528 0.43 -23.44 22.25
C SER A 528 0.80 -22.30 23.21
N GLN A 529 0.38 -21.07 22.91
CA GLN A 529 0.57 -19.91 23.79
C GLN A 529 -0.26 -20.02 25.08
N PHE A 530 -1.51 -20.51 24.99
CA PHE A 530 -2.36 -20.71 26.17
C PHE A 530 -1.82 -21.82 27.08
N ARG A 531 -1.46 -22.99 26.54
CA ARG A 531 -0.78 -24.10 27.25
C ARG A 531 0.42 -23.58 28.02
N LYS A 532 1.31 -22.82 27.37
CA LYS A 532 2.49 -22.24 28.02
C LYS A 532 2.14 -21.27 29.15
N ARG A 533 1.20 -20.33 28.95
CA ARG A 533 0.78 -19.38 29.99
C ARG A 533 0.14 -20.08 31.21
N THR A 534 -0.61 -21.16 30.98
CA THR A 534 -1.21 -22.01 32.03
C THR A 534 -0.13 -22.76 32.80
N GLN A 535 0.84 -23.36 32.11
CA GLN A 535 2.03 -23.98 32.72
C GLN A 535 2.82 -22.97 33.57
N ASP A 536 3.09 -21.77 33.06
CA ASP A 536 3.73 -20.69 33.80
C ASP A 536 2.95 -20.31 35.07
N GLN A 537 1.61 -20.34 35.03
CA GLN A 537 0.75 -20.07 36.20
C GLN A 537 0.84 -21.19 37.24
N MET A 538 0.80 -22.45 36.83
CA MET A 538 0.98 -23.60 37.72
C MET A 538 2.38 -23.60 38.35
N ALA A 539 3.42 -23.31 37.58
CA ALA A 539 4.80 -23.19 38.07
C ALA A 539 4.98 -22.06 39.10
N ARG A 540 4.19 -20.98 39.00
CA ARG A 540 4.12 -19.94 40.05
C ARG A 540 3.39 -20.43 41.30
N GLN A 541 2.24 -21.12 41.15
CA GLN A 541 1.50 -21.66 42.29
C GLN A 541 2.26 -22.75 43.04
N TYR A 542 3.03 -23.59 42.33
CA TYR A 542 3.92 -24.60 42.93
C TYR A 542 4.95 -23.96 43.87
N ARG A 543 5.70 -22.97 43.39
CA ARG A 543 6.73 -22.26 44.18
C ARG A 543 6.15 -21.47 45.37
N ILE A 544 4.86 -21.15 45.40
CA ILE A 544 4.18 -20.53 46.56
C ILE A 544 3.89 -21.55 47.67
N VAL A 545 3.63 -22.82 47.30
CA VAL A 545 3.46 -23.93 48.24
C VAL A 545 4.82 -24.43 48.73
N ARG A 546 5.79 -24.58 47.82
CA ARG A 546 7.14 -25.08 48.09
C ARG A 546 8.23 -24.15 47.51
N PRO A 547 8.69 -23.13 48.26
CA PRO A 547 9.67 -22.15 47.80
C PRO A 547 11.10 -22.70 47.62
N ASP A 548 11.39 -23.88 48.17
CA ASP A 548 12.67 -24.60 48.12
C ASP A 548 12.79 -25.59 46.94
N ALA A 549 11.73 -25.76 46.14
CA ALA A 549 11.72 -26.69 45.02
C ALA A 549 12.69 -26.25 43.90
N ASP A 550 13.44 -27.21 43.35
CA ASP A 550 14.33 -26.95 42.21
C ASP A 550 13.58 -26.90 40.87
N GLU A 551 14.23 -26.35 39.85
CA GLU A 551 13.62 -26.14 38.53
C GLU A 551 13.28 -27.45 37.79
N GLN A 552 13.87 -28.59 38.14
CA GLN A 552 13.50 -29.89 37.56
C GLN A 552 12.24 -30.45 38.25
N GLU A 553 12.14 -30.30 39.57
CA GLU A 553 10.93 -30.65 40.33
C GLU A 553 9.72 -29.80 39.90
N VAL A 554 9.87 -28.47 39.84
CA VAL A 554 8.79 -27.57 39.39
C VAL A 554 8.36 -27.90 37.97
N ARG A 555 9.31 -28.26 37.09
CA ARG A 555 9.03 -28.66 35.71
C ARG A 555 8.27 -29.99 35.65
N ALA A 556 8.71 -31.01 36.39
CA ALA A 556 8.03 -32.31 36.48
C ALA A 556 6.60 -32.17 37.03
N ALA A 557 6.37 -31.26 37.98
CA ALA A 557 5.05 -30.98 38.53
C ALA A 557 4.07 -30.27 37.57
N VAL A 558 4.55 -29.78 36.42
CA VAL A 558 3.81 -28.89 35.50
C VAL A 558 3.73 -29.44 34.07
N GLU A 559 4.72 -30.20 33.63
CA GLU A 559 4.73 -30.84 32.30
C GLU A 559 4.09 -32.24 32.28
N ASP A 560 4.05 -32.96 33.41
CA ASP A 560 3.34 -34.24 33.53
C ASP A 560 1.95 -34.01 34.15
N ALA A 561 0.89 -34.17 33.35
CA ALA A 561 -0.48 -33.98 33.80
C ALA A 561 -0.91 -35.02 34.86
N GLY A 562 -0.41 -36.26 34.77
CA GLY A 562 -0.76 -37.35 35.68
C GLY A 562 0.08 -37.31 36.97
N ALA A 563 1.40 -37.32 36.85
CA ALA A 563 2.30 -37.29 38.01
C ALA A 563 2.26 -35.93 38.72
N GLY A 564 2.13 -34.81 37.99
CA GLY A 564 2.14 -33.47 38.56
C GLY A 564 1.03 -33.23 39.57
N ALA A 565 -0.16 -33.83 39.36
CA ALA A 565 -1.27 -33.79 40.31
C ALA A 565 -0.87 -34.40 41.66
N GLN A 566 -0.22 -35.57 41.59
CA GLN A 566 0.25 -36.32 42.76
C GLN A 566 1.41 -35.61 43.47
N ILE A 567 2.35 -35.05 42.71
CA ILE A 567 3.49 -34.26 43.21
C ILE A 567 2.98 -33.00 43.93
N PHE A 568 1.98 -32.30 43.37
CA PHE A 568 1.37 -31.14 44.02
C PHE A 568 0.63 -31.51 45.32
N GLN A 569 -0.15 -32.60 45.32
CA GLN A 569 -0.77 -33.12 46.55
C GLN A 569 0.27 -33.39 47.65
N GLN A 570 1.39 -34.02 47.29
CA GLN A 570 2.46 -34.35 48.22
C GLN A 570 3.18 -33.11 48.77
N ALA A 571 3.46 -32.11 47.93
CA ALA A 571 4.01 -30.81 48.38
C ALA A 571 3.03 -30.06 49.30
N VAL A 572 1.74 -30.03 48.97
CA VAL A 572 0.70 -29.40 49.81
C VAL A 572 0.61 -30.07 51.18
N MET A 573 0.64 -31.41 51.26
CA MET A 573 0.63 -32.13 52.53
C MET A 573 1.87 -31.85 53.39
N GLN A 574 3.04 -31.65 52.79
CA GLN A 574 4.27 -31.30 53.51
C GLN A 574 4.28 -29.83 54.00
N SER A 575 3.60 -28.92 53.29
CA SER A 575 3.59 -27.48 53.60
C SER A 575 2.87 -27.09 54.92
N GLY A 576 2.11 -27.99 55.53
CA GLY A 576 1.31 -27.74 56.75
C GLY A 576 0.08 -26.83 56.58
N ARG A 577 -0.18 -26.27 55.39
CA ARG A 577 -1.26 -25.29 55.12
C ARG A 577 -2.63 -25.95 54.85
N GLN A 578 -3.06 -26.81 55.77
CA GLN A 578 -4.14 -27.78 55.57
C GLN A 578 -5.53 -27.16 55.25
N ALA A 579 -5.80 -25.91 55.65
CA ALA A 579 -7.10 -25.25 55.44
C ALA A 579 -7.33 -24.71 54.01
N GLN A 580 -6.27 -24.31 53.29
CA GLN A 580 -6.37 -23.82 51.91
C GLN A 580 -6.08 -24.92 50.88
N ALA A 581 -5.33 -25.95 51.28
CA ALA A 581 -4.95 -27.13 50.51
C ALA A 581 -5.99 -27.59 49.48
N ASN A 582 -7.21 -27.93 49.93
CA ASN A 582 -8.23 -28.57 49.10
C ASN A 582 -8.72 -27.66 47.95
N SER A 583 -8.80 -26.34 48.18
CA SER A 583 -9.26 -25.39 47.16
C SER A 583 -8.21 -25.20 46.05
N VAL A 584 -6.93 -25.07 46.43
CA VAL A 584 -5.83 -24.94 45.47
C VAL A 584 -5.60 -26.25 44.72
N LEU A 585 -5.77 -27.40 45.40
CA LEU A 585 -5.69 -28.71 44.76
C LEU A 585 -6.75 -28.88 43.66
N SER A 586 -8.02 -28.57 43.93
CA SER A 586 -9.08 -28.63 42.91
C SER A 586 -8.74 -27.73 41.70
N ALA A 587 -8.23 -26.53 41.95
CA ALA A 587 -7.82 -25.60 40.90
C ALA A 587 -6.56 -26.03 40.12
N VAL A 588 -5.74 -26.95 40.65
CA VAL A 588 -4.62 -27.57 39.93
C VAL A 588 -5.11 -28.75 39.09
N GLN A 589 -6.01 -29.57 39.64
CA GLN A 589 -6.63 -30.70 38.92
C GLN A 589 -7.48 -30.22 37.72
N ASP A 590 -8.29 -29.18 37.90
CA ASP A 590 -9.08 -28.56 36.82
C ASP A 590 -8.17 -28.04 35.69
N ARG A 591 -7.01 -27.45 36.02
CA ARG A 591 -6.02 -26.99 35.02
C ARG A 591 -5.33 -28.15 34.31
N GLN A 592 -5.07 -29.27 34.98
CA GLN A 592 -4.42 -30.44 34.37
C GLN A 592 -5.37 -31.13 33.38
N ALA A 593 -6.65 -31.29 33.73
CA ALA A 593 -7.67 -31.74 32.79
C ALA A 593 -7.81 -30.81 31.57
N ALA A 594 -7.66 -29.48 31.76
CA ALA A 594 -7.62 -28.53 30.65
C ALA A 594 -6.36 -28.70 29.78
N LEU A 595 -5.17 -28.91 30.36
CA LEU A 595 -3.93 -29.16 29.61
C LEU A 595 -4.00 -30.44 28.77
N GLU A 596 -4.50 -31.55 29.33
CA GLU A 596 -4.73 -32.80 28.58
C GLU A 596 -5.66 -32.59 27.38
N LYS A 597 -6.74 -31.81 27.57
CA LYS A 597 -7.70 -31.47 26.51
C LYS A 597 -7.07 -30.62 25.40
N ILE A 598 -6.22 -29.65 25.76
CA ILE A 598 -5.48 -28.83 24.79
C ILE A 598 -4.52 -29.71 23.96
N GLU A 599 -3.83 -30.65 24.59
CA GLU A 599 -2.91 -31.56 23.90
C GLU A 599 -3.65 -32.51 22.94
N GLN A 600 -4.81 -33.05 23.35
CA GLN A 600 -5.69 -33.82 22.47
C GLN A 600 -6.14 -33.01 21.25
N GLN A 601 -6.50 -31.73 21.42
CA GLN A 601 -6.89 -30.85 20.30
C GLN A 601 -5.72 -30.51 19.37
N ILE A 602 -4.52 -30.26 19.90
CA ILE A 602 -3.33 -29.99 19.08
C ILE A 602 -2.97 -31.22 18.23
N LEU A 603 -3.07 -32.43 18.81
CA LEU A 603 -2.87 -33.70 18.10
C LEU A 603 -3.95 -33.93 17.02
N GLU A 604 -5.22 -33.66 17.32
CA GLU A 604 -6.30 -33.76 16.34
C GLU A 604 -6.12 -32.77 15.17
N LEU A 605 -5.72 -31.53 15.45
CA LEU A 605 -5.44 -30.54 14.40
C LEU A 605 -4.22 -30.93 13.55
N ALA A 606 -3.21 -31.57 14.13
CA ALA A 606 -2.10 -32.13 13.38
C ALA A 606 -2.55 -33.27 12.45
N GLN A 607 -3.47 -34.14 12.89
CA GLN A 607 -4.06 -35.18 12.03
C GLN A 607 -4.91 -34.55 10.91
N LEU A 608 -5.79 -33.61 11.23
CA LEU A 608 -6.62 -32.91 10.23
C LEU A 608 -5.78 -32.18 9.18
N PHE A 609 -4.64 -31.60 9.58
CA PHE A 609 -3.69 -30.97 8.66
C PHE A 609 -3.06 -32.01 7.72
N GLN A 610 -2.57 -33.14 8.26
CA GLN A 610 -2.00 -34.23 7.46
C GLN A 610 -3.03 -34.85 6.50
N ASP A 611 -4.28 -35.03 6.93
CA ASP A 611 -5.36 -35.59 6.12
C ASP A 611 -5.73 -34.71 4.90
N MET A 612 -5.43 -33.41 4.94
CA MET A 612 -5.56 -32.52 3.77
C MET A 612 -4.46 -32.73 2.72
N ASP A 613 -3.29 -33.23 3.12
CA ASP A 613 -2.11 -33.42 2.27
C ASP A 613 -1.98 -34.84 1.68
N VAL A 614 -2.60 -35.86 2.30
CA VAL A 614 -2.61 -37.25 1.77
C VAL A 614 -3.18 -37.36 0.34
N LEU A 615 -3.99 -36.40 -0.12
CA LEU A 615 -4.52 -36.34 -1.49
C LEU A 615 -3.67 -35.54 -2.50
N VAL A 616 -2.52 -34.98 -2.10
CA VAL A 616 -1.68 -34.13 -2.98
C VAL A 616 -0.82 -34.96 -3.96
N VAL A 617 -0.61 -36.25 -3.66
CA VAL A 617 0.33 -37.19 -4.33
C VAL A 617 0.04 -37.47 -5.83
N GLN A 618 -1.00 -36.86 -6.43
CA GLN A 618 -1.32 -37.00 -7.86
C GLN A 618 -1.36 -35.68 -8.68
N GLN A 619 -0.94 -34.52 -8.14
CA GLN A 619 -1.11 -33.23 -8.83
C GLN A 619 0.16 -32.50 -9.34
N GLU A 620 1.37 -32.96 -9.01
CA GLU A 620 2.63 -32.23 -9.33
C GLU A 620 2.92 -31.99 -10.82
N ALA A 621 2.26 -32.72 -11.74
CA ALA A 621 2.48 -32.57 -13.18
C ALA A 621 1.59 -31.51 -13.87
N ALA A 622 0.43 -31.18 -13.29
CA ALA A 622 -0.61 -30.38 -13.96
C ALA A 622 -0.61 -28.90 -13.54
N VAL A 623 -0.38 -28.61 -12.26
CA VAL A 623 -0.38 -27.24 -11.71
C VAL A 623 0.77 -26.43 -12.30
N THR A 624 1.96 -27.03 -12.35
CA THR A 624 3.21 -26.42 -12.86
C THR A 624 3.09 -25.90 -14.30
N GLN A 625 2.32 -26.57 -15.17
CA GLN A 625 2.09 -26.11 -16.55
C GLN A 625 1.05 -24.99 -16.65
N ILE A 626 0.18 -24.82 -15.65
CA ILE A 626 -0.76 -23.69 -15.58
C ILE A 626 -0.07 -22.47 -14.97
N GLU A 627 0.81 -22.64 -13.99
CA GLU A 627 1.66 -21.57 -13.47
C GLU A 627 2.60 -21.04 -14.55
N GLN A 628 3.34 -21.92 -15.25
CA GLN A 628 4.19 -21.54 -16.39
C GLN A 628 3.40 -20.84 -17.52
N LYS A 629 2.13 -21.21 -17.76
CA LYS A 629 1.29 -20.52 -18.76
C LYS A 629 0.64 -19.23 -18.25
N GLY A 630 0.42 -19.09 -16.95
CA GLY A 630 0.06 -17.82 -16.33
C GLY A 630 1.23 -16.83 -16.46
N GLU A 631 2.44 -17.29 -16.16
CA GLU A 631 3.69 -16.55 -16.33
C GLU A 631 3.96 -16.20 -17.81
N GLU A 632 3.80 -17.15 -18.75
CA GLU A 632 3.89 -16.90 -20.20
C GLU A 632 2.82 -15.92 -20.69
N VAL A 633 1.60 -15.93 -20.13
CA VAL A 633 0.55 -14.95 -20.46
C VAL A 633 0.89 -13.56 -19.94
N VAL A 634 1.43 -13.43 -18.73
CA VAL A 634 1.91 -12.14 -18.19
C VAL A 634 3.11 -11.63 -18.98
N GLU A 635 4.09 -12.49 -19.27
CA GLU A 635 5.29 -12.14 -20.04
C GLU A 635 4.93 -11.72 -21.48
N ASN A 636 3.94 -12.37 -22.12
CA ASN A 636 3.43 -11.94 -23.42
C ASN A 636 2.56 -10.68 -23.34
N LEU A 637 1.88 -10.41 -22.21
CA LEU A 637 1.21 -9.13 -21.97
C LEU A 637 2.22 -7.99 -21.88
N ASP A 638 3.32 -8.19 -21.15
CA ASP A 638 4.38 -7.20 -21.00
C ASP A 638 5.20 -7.00 -22.28
N LYS A 639 5.52 -8.07 -23.02
CA LYS A 639 6.06 -7.97 -24.39
C LYS A 639 5.11 -7.20 -25.30
N GLY A 640 3.80 -7.45 -25.21
CA GLY A 640 2.76 -6.70 -25.93
C GLY A 640 2.73 -5.22 -25.56
N ASN A 641 2.82 -4.89 -24.27
CA ASN A 641 2.88 -3.51 -23.77
C ASN A 641 4.18 -2.80 -24.20
N GLN A 642 5.32 -3.51 -24.22
CA GLN A 642 6.59 -2.98 -24.74
C GLN A 642 6.52 -2.71 -26.25
N GLU A 643 5.99 -3.63 -27.06
CA GLU A 643 5.77 -3.43 -28.50
C GLU A 643 4.79 -2.27 -28.77
N ILE A 644 3.73 -2.12 -27.99
CA ILE A 644 2.82 -0.95 -28.06
C ILE A 644 3.59 0.34 -27.73
N GLY A 645 4.45 0.34 -26.71
CA GLY A 645 5.33 1.46 -26.37
C GLY A 645 6.28 1.84 -27.51
N VAL A 646 6.96 0.85 -28.10
CA VAL A 646 7.86 1.00 -29.25
C VAL A 646 7.11 1.50 -30.49
N ALA A 647 5.87 1.04 -30.72
CA ALA A 647 5.01 1.52 -31.79
C ALA A 647 4.59 2.99 -31.59
N VAL A 648 4.25 3.40 -30.37
CA VAL A 648 3.92 4.80 -30.03
C VAL A 648 5.14 5.71 -30.18
N GLU A 649 6.30 5.30 -29.67
CA GLU A 649 7.61 5.94 -29.86
C GLU A 649 7.93 6.11 -31.35
N THR A 650 7.82 5.03 -32.14
CA THR A 650 8.12 5.02 -33.57
C THR A 650 7.15 5.88 -34.36
N ALA A 651 5.86 5.91 -33.98
CA ALA A 651 4.86 6.81 -34.54
C ALA A 651 5.10 8.29 -34.17
N ARG A 652 5.65 8.59 -32.99
CA ARG A 652 6.09 9.95 -32.60
C ARG A 652 7.35 10.38 -33.37
N LYS A 653 8.37 9.52 -33.43
CA LYS A 653 9.63 9.73 -34.18
C LYS A 653 9.38 9.89 -35.68
N THR A 654 8.49 9.09 -36.28
CA THR A 654 8.09 9.20 -37.70
C THR A 654 7.36 10.51 -37.99
N ARG A 655 6.50 11.00 -37.08
CA ARG A 655 5.88 12.33 -37.20
C ARG A 655 6.94 13.45 -37.23
N LYS A 656 7.92 13.44 -36.33
CA LYS A 656 9.03 14.41 -36.35
C LYS A 656 9.85 14.36 -37.66
N LYS A 657 10.15 13.16 -38.18
CA LYS A 657 10.86 13.00 -39.46
C LYS A 657 10.08 13.54 -40.68
N LYS A 658 8.75 13.46 -40.70
CA LYS A 658 7.92 14.06 -41.76
C LYS A 658 8.03 15.59 -41.79
N TRP A 659 8.04 16.25 -40.63
CA TRP A 659 8.23 17.71 -40.54
C TRP A 659 9.63 18.15 -40.99
N TRP A 660 10.67 17.36 -40.67
CA TRP A 660 12.02 17.61 -41.20
C TRP A 660 12.09 17.50 -42.73
N CYS A 661 11.47 16.47 -43.31
CA CYS A 661 11.38 16.31 -44.77
C CYS A 661 10.63 17.49 -45.43
N LEU A 662 9.52 17.94 -44.83
CA LEU A 662 8.77 19.12 -45.28
C LEU A 662 9.66 20.38 -45.27
N GLY A 663 10.40 20.61 -44.19
CA GLY A 663 11.33 21.75 -44.06
C GLY A 663 12.43 21.73 -45.13
N ILE A 664 13.02 20.57 -45.42
CA ILE A 664 14.01 20.41 -46.50
C ILE A 664 13.39 20.72 -47.86
N CYS A 665 12.16 20.25 -48.14
CA CYS A 665 11.46 20.56 -49.39
C CYS A 665 11.18 22.06 -49.55
N VAL A 666 10.73 22.73 -48.48
CA VAL A 666 10.51 24.20 -48.48
C VAL A 666 11.83 24.95 -48.71
N LEU A 667 12.93 24.51 -48.09
CA LEU A 667 14.25 25.11 -48.27
C LEU A 667 14.79 24.92 -49.71
N ILE A 668 14.57 23.77 -50.34
CA ILE A 668 14.89 23.54 -51.75
C ILE A 668 14.06 24.46 -52.65
N VAL A 669 12.76 24.61 -52.41
CA VAL A 669 11.89 25.53 -53.16
C VAL A 669 12.33 26.99 -52.99
N ALA A 670 12.75 27.39 -51.78
CA ALA A 670 13.29 28.73 -51.53
C ALA A 670 14.62 28.99 -52.28
N ILE A 671 15.52 28.00 -52.34
CA ILE A 671 16.76 28.09 -53.13
C ILE A 671 16.44 28.19 -54.63
N ILE A 672 15.52 27.38 -55.15
CA ILE A 672 15.08 27.47 -56.56
C ILE A 672 14.47 28.85 -56.85
N ALA A 673 13.61 29.36 -55.98
CA ALA A 673 13.02 30.69 -56.11
C ALA A 673 14.09 31.80 -56.10
N ALA A 674 15.11 31.69 -55.23
CA ALA A 674 16.24 32.62 -55.21
C ALA A 674 17.09 32.56 -56.49
N VAL A 675 17.41 31.36 -56.99
CA VAL A 675 18.13 31.17 -58.26
C VAL A 675 17.34 31.72 -59.45
N VAL A 676 16.02 31.51 -59.47
CA VAL A 676 15.12 32.07 -60.50
C VAL A 676 15.04 33.60 -60.40
N ALA A 677 14.94 34.15 -59.20
CA ALA A 677 14.96 35.61 -58.98
C ALA A 677 16.30 36.23 -59.44
N ILE A 678 17.44 35.61 -59.12
CA ILE A 678 18.76 36.02 -59.60
C ILE A 678 18.85 35.91 -61.13
N TYR A 679 18.34 34.84 -61.73
CA TYR A 679 18.31 34.67 -63.19
C TYR A 679 17.52 35.81 -63.87
N PHE A 680 16.32 36.14 -63.38
CA PHE A 680 15.54 37.23 -63.96
C PHE A 680 16.12 38.63 -63.66
N ALA A 681 16.69 38.85 -62.48
CA ALA A 681 17.27 40.14 -62.10
C ALA A 681 18.63 40.44 -62.75
N VAL A 682 19.44 39.41 -63.03
CA VAL A 682 20.83 39.56 -63.51
C VAL A 682 21.01 39.16 -64.97
N ILE A 683 20.31 38.13 -65.46
CA ILE A 683 20.55 37.52 -66.79
C ILE A 683 19.54 38.01 -67.85
N LYS A 684 18.39 38.58 -67.46
CA LYS A 684 17.42 39.18 -68.42
C LYS A 684 16.84 40.57 -68.03
N PRO A 685 17.68 41.61 -67.88
CA PRO A 685 17.22 42.99 -67.98
C PRO A 685 16.92 43.37 -69.45
N GLY A 686 15.72 43.03 -69.92
CA GLY A 686 15.09 43.64 -71.10
C GLY A 686 15.30 42.98 -72.46
N GLN A 687 14.19 42.59 -73.10
CA GLN A 687 13.80 43.06 -74.44
C GLN A 687 12.28 42.84 -74.63
N ALA A 688 11.67 43.58 -75.55
CA ALA A 688 10.22 43.68 -75.69
C ALA A 688 9.73 43.34 -77.12
N ALA A 689 8.44 43.00 -77.20
CA ALA A 689 7.54 43.12 -78.37
C ALA A 689 7.85 42.36 -79.69
N ALA A 690 7.08 41.28 -79.91
CA ALA A 690 6.32 40.99 -81.16
C ALA A 690 7.12 40.69 -82.47
N PRO A 691 6.46 40.31 -83.60
CA PRO A 691 5.05 39.94 -83.84
C PRO A 691 4.88 38.47 -84.34
N ALA A 692 3.76 38.13 -84.98
CA ALA A 692 3.32 36.74 -85.22
C ALA A 692 3.17 36.33 -86.72
N ALA A 693 3.53 35.07 -87.02
CA ALA A 693 3.09 34.23 -88.15
C ALA A 693 3.59 32.78 -87.92
N GLY A 694 3.00 31.69 -88.43
CA GLY A 694 1.71 31.53 -89.12
C GLY A 694 1.48 30.09 -89.65
N LYS A 695 0.43 29.41 -89.16
CA LYS A 695 -0.28 28.20 -89.69
C LYS A 695 0.49 27.15 -90.55
N ARG A 696 0.66 25.94 -90.01
CA ARG A 696 0.06 24.64 -90.47
C ARG A 696 0.69 23.48 -89.65
N ASP A 697 -0.03 22.55 -89.02
CA ASP A 697 -1.21 21.73 -89.40
C ASP A 697 -0.82 20.45 -90.16
N LEU A 698 -1.06 19.29 -89.51
CA LEU A 698 -1.15 17.93 -90.08
C LEU A 698 -1.58 16.95 -88.96
N SER A 699 -2.61 16.15 -89.21
CA SER A 699 -3.21 15.21 -88.24
C SER A 699 -2.73 13.76 -88.42
N LEU A 700 -3.09 12.88 -87.48
CA LEU A 700 -2.94 11.43 -87.64
C LEU A 700 -3.86 10.92 -88.76
N GLU A 701 -3.41 9.91 -89.53
CA GLU A 701 -4.03 8.56 -89.57
C GLU A 701 -3.26 7.57 -90.48
N ALA A 702 -3.56 6.27 -90.29
CA ALA A 702 -3.30 5.12 -91.17
C ALA A 702 -1.85 4.61 -91.44
N ILE A 703 -1.56 3.28 -91.56
CA ILE A 703 -2.07 2.05 -90.91
C ILE A 703 -1.17 0.84 -91.31
N HIS A 704 -0.69 0.03 -90.34
CA HIS A 704 -0.23 -1.39 -90.46
C HIS A 704 0.93 -1.73 -91.46
N ASN A 705 1.52 -2.95 -91.53
CA ASN A 705 1.20 -4.25 -90.91
C ASN A 705 2.43 -5.18 -90.64
N SER A 706 2.17 -6.37 -90.07
CA SER A 706 3.07 -7.49 -89.71
C SER A 706 3.88 -7.29 -88.41
N VAL A 707 4.08 -8.28 -87.51
CA VAL A 707 3.91 -9.76 -87.58
C VAL A 707 3.09 -10.31 -86.37
N PRO A 708 2.38 -11.46 -86.46
CA PRO A 708 1.57 -12.07 -85.37
C PRO A 708 2.40 -12.81 -84.27
N ILE A 709 1.98 -12.91 -82.98
CA ILE A 709 1.08 -13.94 -82.34
C ILE A 709 1.74 -15.35 -82.25
N ASP A 710 1.87 -16.07 -81.11
CA ASP A 710 1.34 -15.86 -79.74
C ASP A 710 2.10 -16.60 -78.57
N ILE A 711 1.63 -16.35 -77.33
CA ILE A 711 1.70 -17.10 -76.05
C ILE A 711 2.86 -18.05 -75.69
N GLY A 712 3.43 -17.82 -74.49
CA GLY A 712 4.14 -18.83 -73.70
C GLY A 712 4.40 -18.42 -72.25
N THR A 713 3.65 -19.00 -71.29
CA THR A 713 3.81 -18.92 -69.82
C THR A 713 3.87 -17.53 -69.14
N VAL A 714 2.89 -17.23 -68.28
CA VAL A 714 2.84 -16.02 -67.45
C VAL A 714 3.61 -16.21 -66.15
N HIS A 715 4.51 -15.28 -65.80
CA HIS A 715 5.28 -15.32 -64.54
C HIS A 715 5.29 -13.94 -63.85
N PRO A 716 4.38 -13.66 -62.88
CA PRO A 716 4.30 -12.35 -62.24
C PRO A 716 5.24 -12.25 -61.04
N GLN A 717 6.27 -11.39 -61.15
CA GLN A 717 7.12 -10.98 -60.02
C GLN A 717 6.83 -9.52 -59.65
N ILE A 718 6.76 -9.26 -58.34
CA ILE A 718 6.95 -7.95 -57.67
C ILE A 718 6.02 -6.79 -58.13
N LEU A 719 4.86 -6.67 -57.49
CA LEU A 719 4.33 -5.36 -57.04
C LEU A 719 3.64 -5.51 -55.67
N LYS A 720 4.37 -5.26 -54.57
CA LYS A 720 3.79 -5.18 -53.22
C LYS A 720 3.29 -3.76 -52.92
N THR A 721 2.07 -3.44 -53.34
CA THR A 721 1.34 -2.25 -52.87
C THR A 721 0.43 -2.56 -51.69
N SER A 722 0.36 -1.65 -50.72
CA SER A 722 -0.32 -1.79 -49.43
C SER A 722 -1.83 -2.02 -49.52
N ARG A 723 -2.36 -2.97 -48.73
CA ARG A 723 -3.74 -2.96 -48.21
C ARG A 723 -3.79 -3.56 -46.81
N ILE A 724 -4.11 -2.74 -45.82
CA ILE A 724 -4.46 -3.17 -44.47
C ILE A 724 -5.94 -3.52 -44.48
N MET A 725 -6.30 -4.81 -44.34
CA MET A 725 -7.69 -5.19 -44.05
C MET A 725 -7.92 -5.15 -42.53
N ARG A 726 -8.83 -4.27 -42.08
CA ARG A 726 -9.47 -4.42 -40.77
C ARG A 726 -10.41 -5.61 -40.84
N ARG A 727 -10.20 -6.64 -40.01
CA ARG A 727 -11.16 -7.74 -39.85
C ARG A 727 -12.26 -7.29 -38.89
N ILE A 728 -13.38 -6.81 -39.43
CA ILE A 728 -14.58 -6.54 -38.63
C ILE A 728 -15.21 -7.88 -38.27
N VAL A 729 -15.35 -8.16 -36.98
CA VAL A 729 -16.13 -9.31 -36.49
C VAL A 729 -17.60 -8.93 -36.51
N GLN A 730 -18.44 -9.73 -37.15
CA GLN A 730 -19.89 -9.58 -37.07
C GLN A 730 -20.41 -10.24 -35.78
N PRO A 731 -21.29 -9.59 -35.00
CA PRO A 731 -21.97 -10.24 -33.89
C PRO A 731 -22.88 -11.37 -34.38
N GLY A 732 -22.86 -12.52 -33.69
CA GLY A 732 -23.86 -13.59 -33.88
C GLY A 732 -23.38 -14.90 -34.55
N ALA A 733 -22.10 -15.03 -34.92
CA ALA A 733 -21.57 -16.30 -35.43
C ALA A 733 -21.28 -17.31 -34.31
N THR A 734 -21.92 -18.48 -34.35
CA THR A 734 -21.67 -19.60 -33.42
C THR A 734 -20.43 -20.42 -33.80
N TRP A 735 -19.74 -20.95 -32.79
CA TRP A 735 -18.55 -21.80 -32.97
C TRP A 735 -18.94 -23.27 -33.23
N ASP A 736 -18.34 -23.87 -34.25
CA ASP A 736 -18.43 -25.31 -34.56
C ASP A 736 -17.13 -26.02 -34.12
N PRO A 737 -17.17 -27.01 -33.21
CA PRO A 737 -15.99 -27.76 -32.78
C PRO A 737 -15.35 -28.65 -33.85
N ASN A 738 -16.06 -29.01 -34.93
CA ASN A 738 -15.69 -30.12 -35.82
C ASN A 738 -15.08 -29.68 -37.17
N ALA A 739 -14.60 -28.44 -37.29
CA ALA A 739 -13.92 -27.94 -38.48
C ALA A 739 -12.52 -28.58 -38.64
N VAL A 740 -12.46 -29.74 -39.31
CA VAL A 740 -11.23 -30.51 -39.58
C VAL A 740 -10.19 -29.65 -40.30
N GLN A 741 -8.99 -29.54 -39.72
CA GLN A 741 -7.84 -28.95 -40.40
C GLN A 741 -7.18 -29.98 -41.31
N ASP A 742 -7.16 -29.70 -42.61
CA ASP A 742 -6.43 -30.51 -43.58
C ASP A 742 -4.91 -30.26 -43.49
N SER A 743 -4.11 -31.30 -43.67
CA SER A 743 -2.74 -31.35 -43.14
C SER A 743 -1.65 -31.25 -44.22
N ALA A 744 -0.91 -30.14 -44.24
CA ALA A 744 0.23 -29.95 -45.13
C ALA A 744 1.30 -29.00 -44.55
N VAL A 745 2.54 -29.17 -45.01
CA VAL A 745 3.73 -28.32 -44.75
C VAL A 745 4.31 -28.38 -43.33
N VAL A 746 4.95 -29.51 -43.01
CA VAL A 746 6.10 -29.56 -42.07
C VAL A 746 7.39 -29.63 -42.90
N ALA A 747 8.21 -28.58 -42.91
CA ALA A 747 9.57 -28.63 -43.44
C ALA A 747 10.47 -27.47 -42.96
N ARG A 748 11.68 -27.81 -42.50
CA ARG A 748 12.88 -26.95 -42.40
C ARG A 748 12.80 -25.67 -41.55
N VAL A 749 13.05 -25.83 -40.25
CA VAL A 749 14.09 -25.02 -39.58
C VAL A 749 15.20 -25.99 -39.17
N GLY A 750 16.46 -25.61 -39.38
CA GLY A 750 17.61 -26.45 -39.04
C GLY A 750 18.84 -25.59 -38.77
N GLY A 751 19.23 -25.53 -37.49
CA GLY A 751 20.45 -24.88 -37.01
C GLY A 751 20.98 -25.67 -35.83
N LYS A 752 22.19 -26.22 -35.95
CA LYS A 752 22.80 -27.09 -34.94
C LYS A 752 23.32 -26.28 -33.74
N TRP A 753 23.21 -26.87 -32.56
CA TRP A 753 24.21 -26.78 -31.50
C TRP A 753 24.45 -28.21 -30.97
N ASP A 754 25.68 -28.71 -31.10
CA ASP A 754 26.06 -30.05 -30.65
C ASP A 754 26.54 -29.98 -29.17
N MET A 755 26.13 -30.95 -28.33
CA MET A 755 26.68 -31.18 -26.98
C MET A 755 27.09 -32.65 -26.83
N PRO A 756 28.13 -32.96 -26.02
CA PRO A 756 28.73 -34.30 -25.98
C PRO A 756 27.87 -35.32 -25.23
N ALA A 757 27.87 -36.56 -25.72
CA ALA A 757 27.14 -37.66 -25.10
C ALA A 757 27.88 -38.23 -23.87
N VAL A 758 27.18 -38.31 -22.74
CA VAL A 758 27.54 -39.20 -21.63
C VAL A 758 27.17 -40.63 -22.02
N ARG A 759 28.02 -41.61 -21.70
CA ARG A 759 27.72 -43.04 -21.85
C ARG A 759 27.47 -43.66 -20.47
N ASN A 760 26.37 -44.44 -20.41
CA ASN A 760 26.04 -45.49 -19.44
C ASN A 760 26.36 -45.20 -17.97
#